data_AF-A0A2N3GA43-F1
#
_entry.id   AF-A0A2N3GA43-F1
#
_cell.length_a   1.000
_cell.length_b   1.000
_cell.length_c   1.000
_cell.angle_alpha   90.00
_cell.angle_beta   90.00
_cell.angle_gamma   90.00
#
_symmetry.space_group_name_H-M   'P 1'
#
loop_
_entity.id
_entity.type
_entity.pdbx_description
1 polymer ?
#
loop_
_entity_poly.entity_id
_entity_poly.type
_entity_poly.pdbx_seq_one_letter_code
_entity_poly.pdbx_strand_id
1 'polypeptide(L)'
;MRSDASAEAPDAGQNHRQQPTDRPLSTEGTPSMQSDQRLVWWSWADIVKYAHQLGIPNFQRGAVWGVANRTALLESMFEQSPCGSFVLWQPADDGDPRRHGVPVLPPSFGEDTAPMWLVDGQQRTRAMLDTYRQLFAVPSSDGWSLVRDEDIASLRSLDPVELDGGMRPVASDDGDGGEDRELRYWGAVLPAMRQFDASGENYFADRSESRGVRRGTMFRRISPTARVQRDGQGKTKRLPPGVPGTLPLALLIAPTGVFNDRRQRQQAAQLLADLRSDQPDFDALDNLLPWGPLFVTGHAYEMMGSGAPVPMRWADVHRRAADADVGFMISRLVGLVTDDKWQPVFNQFGDMLIGGRFAVGWLPMSDVSAAIDAYVRINRAGIRVRQEEQALALLSRAYPHLLDELAEFIRVRDGDLSLEDGRSLLVHESDRHMGFAVWMRAVTRYSALALLGTTACGWLGTTAIEKDTFRYRLGRIGPGETKAGTKTWARLDYADPGELVRECSARVTRALTLVDSVMSRELQFDHRMARPSMWALTPLIDLLYRVPEPAFKEIEHDAGFRAAVARLLHWALLAPYLDQADLRRLISDIHDVPNTYVEEPLPPWSLNDEEWRGELRGALSRYQSTLLDLWRARDATYSERRGEQPALLTGDLSHDFTELGVRAFRADVHESRSLQHPAVGWLYAIERLGGAREFQWEAQYEGYRESSGRTGIPTPASPHRDEALLRRPDRGEQQLYPEKQHIVPFDYARRIANKGGTRATASPANAIGNLTWLSQRQNGLDGFSNRWAVMDNERDHENLVARGMLWQSSQQEGSTAALELYGGLRDAVIEGRIADVTEEFDEFCRTRGDWMVHQMREWLEQPLPDRAAWWLGGTAESA
;
A
#
# COMPACT_ATOMS: atom_id res chain seq x y z
N MET A 1 29.38 -76.56 4.45
CA MET A 1 29.79 -76.04 5.77
C MET A 1 28.55 -76.00 6.65
N ARG A 2 28.67 -76.51 7.88
CA ARG A 2 27.59 -76.81 8.84
C ARG A 2 27.09 -75.57 9.61
N SER A 3 25.85 -75.71 10.12
CA SER A 3 25.17 -75.15 11.33
C SER A 3 23.82 -74.53 10.94
N ASP A 4 22.65 -75.12 11.26
CA ASP A 4 21.96 -75.33 12.56
C ASP A 4 21.81 -74.02 13.35
N ALA A 5 20.70 -73.62 14.00
CA ALA A 5 19.30 -74.04 14.20
C ALA A 5 18.64 -72.80 14.88
N SER A 6 17.33 -72.52 14.83
CA SER A 6 16.31 -73.03 15.78
C SER A 6 15.03 -72.18 15.64
N ALA A 7 13.88 -72.81 15.84
CA ALA A 7 12.54 -72.23 15.86
C ALA A 7 12.11 -71.79 17.27
N GLU A 8 11.12 -70.90 17.38
CA GLU A 8 10.11 -70.94 18.44
C GLU A 8 8.87 -70.08 18.10
N ALA A 9 7.70 -70.63 18.38
CA ALA A 9 6.38 -69.99 18.36
C ALA A 9 5.75 -70.11 19.75
N PRO A 10 4.90 -69.17 20.16
CA PRO A 10 3.58 -69.52 20.72
C PRO A 10 2.51 -68.45 20.33
N ASP A 11 1.22 -68.51 20.61
CA ASP A 11 0.20 -69.50 20.94
C ASP A 11 -1.14 -68.70 20.82
N ALA A 12 -2.25 -69.40 20.68
CA ALA A 12 -3.58 -68.88 20.39
C ALA A 12 -4.19 -68.02 21.50
N GLY A 13 -4.97 -66.99 21.10
CA GLY A 13 -5.83 -66.20 21.98
C GLY A 13 -7.16 -65.86 21.31
N GLN A 14 -8.23 -66.48 21.81
CA GLN A 14 -9.63 -66.24 21.45
C GLN A 14 -10.03 -64.77 21.64
N ASN A 15 -10.89 -64.22 20.77
CA ASN A 15 -11.73 -63.09 21.18
C ASN A 15 -13.10 -63.04 20.48
N HIS A 16 -14.07 -62.67 21.30
CA HIS A 16 -15.51 -62.78 21.14
C HIS A 16 -16.12 -61.95 20.00
N ARG A 17 -17.11 -62.55 19.32
CA ARG A 17 -18.19 -61.86 18.61
C ARG A 17 -19.02 -61.03 19.61
N GLN A 18 -19.11 -59.73 19.37
CA GLN A 18 -20.25 -58.91 19.79
C GLN A 18 -20.79 -58.14 18.59
N GLN A 19 -22.06 -58.35 18.30
CA GLN A 19 -22.87 -57.54 17.38
C GLN A 19 -23.17 -56.19 18.04
N PRO A 20 -23.13 -55.06 17.32
CA PRO A 20 -23.85 -53.87 17.72
C PRO A 20 -25.17 -53.77 16.96
N THR A 21 -26.24 -53.70 17.74
CA THR A 21 -27.62 -53.41 17.36
C THR A 21 -27.81 -51.95 16.96
N ASP A 22 -28.58 -51.74 15.89
CA ASP A 22 -29.11 -50.47 15.40
C ASP A 22 -29.84 -49.65 16.47
N ARG A 23 -29.47 -48.37 16.58
CA ARG A 23 -30.37 -47.24 16.91
C ARG A 23 -29.81 -45.97 16.26
N PRO A 24 -30.61 -45.21 15.48
CA PRO A 24 -30.15 -43.95 14.91
C PRO A 24 -30.25 -42.84 15.96
N LEU A 25 -29.11 -42.23 16.28
CA LEU A 25 -29.05 -40.91 16.91
C LEU A 25 -29.25 -39.88 15.80
N SER A 26 -30.39 -39.19 15.86
CA SER A 26 -30.67 -38.00 15.06
C SER A 26 -29.72 -36.88 15.48
N THR A 27 -28.64 -36.69 14.71
CA THR A 27 -27.86 -35.46 14.72
C THR A 27 -28.63 -34.38 13.97
N GLU A 28 -28.91 -33.28 14.67
CA GLU A 28 -29.40 -32.05 14.04
C GLU A 28 -28.38 -31.62 12.98
N GLY A 29 -28.77 -31.69 11.71
CA GLY A 29 -27.91 -31.41 10.58
C GLY A 29 -27.58 -29.92 10.49
N THR A 30 -26.29 -29.60 10.50
CA THR A 30 -25.78 -28.35 9.94
C THR A 30 -26.28 -28.26 8.50
N PRO A 31 -27.06 -27.23 8.11
CA PRO A 31 -27.59 -27.16 6.76
C PRO A 31 -26.43 -27.04 5.77
N SER A 32 -26.37 -27.98 4.82
CA SER A 32 -25.53 -27.86 3.63
C SER A 32 -25.95 -26.61 2.87
N MET A 33 -25.25 -25.50 3.10
CA MET A 33 -25.48 -24.20 2.44
C MET A 33 -25.11 -24.19 0.95
N GLN A 34 -24.67 -25.33 0.38
CA GLN A 34 -23.92 -25.37 -0.89
C GLN A 34 -24.72 -25.74 -2.14
N SER A 35 -25.95 -26.25 -2.04
CA SER A 35 -26.61 -26.84 -3.23
C SER A 35 -27.41 -25.86 -4.10
N ASP A 36 -27.60 -24.61 -3.67
CA ASP A 36 -28.31 -23.60 -4.46
C ASP A 36 -27.42 -22.35 -4.54
N GLN A 37 -26.98 -21.95 -5.74
CA GLN A 37 -26.20 -20.74 -6.02
C GLN A 37 -27.02 -19.44 -5.77
N ARG A 38 -27.78 -19.39 -4.69
CA ARG A 38 -28.58 -18.24 -4.29
C ARG A 38 -27.73 -17.32 -3.44
N LEU A 39 -27.86 -16.02 -3.70
CA LEU A 39 -27.33 -14.98 -2.82
C LEU A 39 -27.95 -15.15 -1.43
N VAL A 40 -27.11 -15.31 -0.42
CA VAL A 40 -27.52 -15.35 0.98
C VAL A 40 -27.28 -13.97 1.58
N TRP A 41 -28.12 -13.54 2.52
CA TRP A 41 -27.94 -12.26 3.21
C TRP A 41 -27.47 -12.51 4.62
N TRP A 42 -26.33 -11.92 5.01
CA TRP A 42 -25.83 -11.97 6.38
C TRP A 42 -26.15 -10.67 7.11
N SER A 43 -26.68 -10.79 8.31
CA SER A 43 -26.72 -9.71 9.30
C SER A 43 -25.38 -9.60 10.04
N TRP A 44 -25.23 -8.57 10.87
CA TRP A 44 -24.07 -8.51 11.79
C TRP A 44 -24.02 -9.71 12.74
N ALA A 45 -25.17 -10.17 13.24
CA ALA A 45 -25.23 -11.37 14.07
C ALA A 45 -24.71 -12.62 13.34
N ASP A 46 -24.98 -12.75 12.04
CA ASP A 46 -24.43 -13.85 11.24
C ASP A 46 -22.91 -13.74 11.10
N ILE A 47 -22.37 -12.52 10.89
CA ILE A 47 -20.91 -12.30 10.86
C ILE A 47 -20.26 -12.76 12.18
N VAL A 48 -20.84 -12.39 13.33
CA VAL A 48 -20.34 -12.79 14.66
C VAL A 48 -20.45 -14.31 14.82
N LYS A 49 -21.60 -14.89 14.50
CA LYS A 49 -21.85 -16.34 14.58
C LYS A 49 -20.84 -17.15 13.77
N TYR A 50 -20.53 -16.72 12.55
CA TYR A 50 -19.60 -17.41 11.65
C TYR A 50 -18.14 -17.00 11.84
N ALA A 51 -17.82 -16.09 12.78
CA ALA A 51 -16.49 -15.50 12.85
C ALA A 51 -15.36 -16.51 13.09
N HIS A 52 -15.64 -17.60 13.82
CA HIS A 52 -14.71 -18.71 14.06
C HIS A 52 -14.38 -19.53 12.80
N GLN A 53 -15.27 -19.51 11.80
CA GLN A 53 -15.07 -20.17 10.50
C GLN A 53 -14.47 -19.22 9.46
N LEU A 54 -14.52 -17.91 9.66
CA LEU A 54 -14.05 -16.94 8.68
C LEU A 54 -12.52 -16.83 8.68
N GLY A 55 -11.96 -16.93 7.48
CA GLY A 55 -10.54 -16.78 7.21
C GLY A 55 -10.25 -15.67 6.23
N ILE A 56 -9.06 -15.10 6.32
CA ILE A 56 -8.52 -14.13 5.38
C ILE A 56 -7.47 -14.88 4.55
N PRO A 57 -7.60 -14.96 3.21
CA PRO A 57 -6.60 -15.59 2.36
C PRO A 57 -5.23 -14.89 2.41
N ASN A 58 -4.14 -15.64 2.19
CA ASN A 58 -2.77 -15.11 2.21
C ASN A 58 -2.52 -14.01 1.17
N PHE A 59 -3.21 -14.05 0.02
CA PHE A 59 -3.07 -13.04 -1.03
C PHE A 59 -3.79 -11.71 -0.74
N GLN A 60 -4.50 -11.59 0.39
CA GLN A 60 -5.14 -10.33 0.79
C GLN A 60 -4.22 -9.46 1.64
N ARG A 61 -4.36 -8.15 1.47
CA ARG A 61 -3.61 -7.14 2.23
C ARG A 61 -4.05 -7.03 3.69
N GLY A 62 -3.25 -6.36 4.51
CA GLY A 62 -3.59 -5.98 5.89
C GLY A 62 -4.82 -5.08 6.01
N ALA A 63 -5.17 -4.67 7.24
CA ALA A 63 -6.26 -3.71 7.45
C ALA A 63 -5.88 -2.33 6.87
N VAL A 64 -6.72 -1.76 6.00
CA VAL A 64 -6.48 -0.45 5.35
C VAL A 64 -7.60 0.57 5.62
N TRP A 65 -8.62 0.18 6.37
CA TRP A 65 -9.71 1.09 6.73
C TRP A 65 -9.35 1.94 7.94
N GLY A 66 -9.13 3.24 7.69
CA GLY A 66 -9.13 4.27 8.73
C GLY A 66 -10.52 4.62 9.26
N VAL A 67 -10.55 5.52 10.24
CA VAL A 67 -11.75 5.92 11.01
C VAL A 67 -12.94 6.33 10.14
N ALA A 68 -12.70 7.12 9.09
CA ALA A 68 -13.77 7.59 8.19
C ALA A 68 -14.54 6.45 7.51
N ASN A 69 -13.85 5.38 7.09
CA ASN A 69 -14.51 4.23 6.45
C ASN A 69 -15.32 3.41 7.46
N ARG A 70 -14.80 3.23 8.69
CA ARG A 70 -15.51 2.54 9.77
C ARG A 70 -16.77 3.30 10.16
N THR A 71 -16.65 4.62 10.32
CA THR A 71 -17.79 5.51 10.62
C THR A 71 -18.87 5.41 9.55
N ALA A 72 -18.49 5.50 8.26
CA ALA A 72 -19.44 5.37 7.16
C ALA A 72 -20.16 4.01 7.13
N LEU A 73 -19.48 2.91 7.50
CA LEU A 73 -20.12 1.60 7.62
C LEU A 73 -21.13 1.56 8.77
N LEU A 74 -20.77 2.09 9.94
CA LEU A 74 -21.65 2.14 11.10
C LEU A 74 -22.86 3.05 10.88
N GLU A 75 -22.66 4.20 10.24
CA GLU A 75 -23.75 5.05 9.75
C GLU A 75 -24.63 4.25 8.81
N SER A 76 -24.07 3.57 7.80
CA SER A 76 -24.85 2.77 6.85
C SER A 76 -25.76 1.73 7.54
N MET A 77 -25.30 1.13 8.65
CA MET A 77 -26.08 0.20 9.46
C MET A 77 -27.16 0.88 10.31
N PHE A 78 -26.82 1.98 10.98
CA PHE A 78 -27.79 2.82 11.68
C PHE A 78 -28.93 3.21 10.75
N GLU A 79 -28.55 3.58 9.54
CA GLU A 79 -29.39 4.00 8.44
C GLU A 79 -30.19 2.87 7.76
N GLN A 80 -29.90 1.59 8.09
CA GLN A 80 -30.48 0.42 7.43
C GLN A 80 -30.26 0.43 5.90
N SER A 81 -29.16 1.04 5.45
CA SER A 81 -28.74 0.98 4.05
C SER A 81 -27.90 -0.28 3.79
N PRO A 82 -27.82 -0.77 2.54
CA PRO A 82 -26.98 -1.92 2.20
C PRO A 82 -25.52 -1.68 2.56
N CYS A 83 -24.93 -2.57 3.36
CA CYS A 83 -23.57 -2.42 3.89
C CYS A 83 -22.48 -3.00 2.98
N GLY A 84 -22.87 -3.51 1.81
CA GLY A 84 -21.99 -4.09 0.80
C GLY A 84 -22.14 -5.61 0.68
N SER A 85 -21.09 -6.26 0.19
CA SER A 85 -21.05 -7.71 -0.04
C SER A 85 -19.83 -8.39 0.58
N PHE A 86 -19.96 -9.69 0.78
CA PHE A 86 -18.89 -10.65 1.05
C PHE A 86 -18.80 -11.63 -0.11
N VAL A 87 -17.59 -11.98 -0.50
CA VAL A 87 -17.34 -13.10 -1.41
C VAL A 87 -16.54 -14.13 -0.66
N LEU A 88 -17.10 -15.32 -0.49
CA LEU A 88 -16.50 -16.44 0.23
C LEU A 88 -15.95 -17.48 -0.74
N TRP A 89 -14.92 -18.20 -0.33
CA TRP A 89 -14.31 -19.27 -1.09
C TRP A 89 -13.95 -20.43 -0.18
N GLN A 90 -14.07 -21.64 -0.71
CA GLN A 90 -13.55 -22.87 -0.12
C GLN A 90 -12.68 -23.57 -1.16
N PRO A 91 -11.45 -23.97 -0.80
CA PRO A 91 -10.55 -24.68 -1.71
C PRO A 91 -11.15 -26.03 -2.10
N ALA A 92 -10.97 -26.41 -3.36
CA ALA A 92 -11.27 -27.76 -3.81
C ALA A 92 -10.20 -28.73 -3.28
N ASP A 93 -10.53 -29.42 -2.18
CA ASP A 93 -9.89 -30.61 -1.61
C ASP A 93 -8.38 -30.75 -1.89
N ASP A 94 -7.58 -29.89 -1.26
CA ASP A 94 -6.15 -29.75 -1.57
C ASP A 94 -5.20 -30.05 -0.39
N GLY A 95 -5.70 -30.74 0.63
CA GLY A 95 -4.99 -31.04 1.87
C GLY A 95 -5.59 -30.26 3.04
N ASP A 96 -4.76 -29.73 3.94
CA ASP A 96 -5.25 -28.91 5.05
C ASP A 96 -5.78 -27.55 4.53
N PRO A 97 -7.10 -27.30 4.57
CA PRO A 97 -7.67 -26.05 4.06
C PRO A 97 -7.14 -24.83 4.82
N ARG A 98 -6.62 -24.98 6.05
CA ARG A 98 -6.10 -23.90 6.90
C ARG A 98 -4.83 -23.24 6.35
N ARG A 99 -4.12 -23.87 5.42
CA ARG A 99 -2.88 -23.33 4.82
C ARG A 99 -3.07 -22.09 3.94
N HIS A 100 -4.30 -21.82 3.51
CA HIS A 100 -4.60 -20.77 2.53
C HIS A 100 -4.69 -19.37 3.11
N GLY A 101 -4.60 -19.24 4.44
CA GLY A 101 -4.79 -17.97 5.11
C GLY A 101 -4.65 -18.05 6.62
N VAL A 102 -5.20 -17.04 7.30
CA VAL A 102 -5.27 -17.01 8.78
C VAL A 102 -6.72 -16.77 9.19
N PRO A 103 -7.16 -17.21 10.37
CA PRO A 103 -8.50 -16.90 10.85
C PRO A 103 -8.68 -15.39 11.06
N VAL A 104 -9.91 -14.91 10.91
CA VAL A 104 -10.26 -13.52 11.23
C VAL A 104 -10.10 -13.25 12.72
N LEU A 105 -10.31 -14.28 13.56
CA LEU A 105 -10.15 -14.23 15.01
C LEU A 105 -9.06 -15.23 15.47
N PRO A 106 -8.01 -14.79 16.19
CA PRO A 106 -6.97 -15.67 16.74
C PRO A 106 -7.52 -16.61 17.84
N PRO A 107 -6.83 -17.73 18.18
CA PRO A 107 -5.45 -18.07 17.79
C PRO A 107 -5.31 -19.01 16.56
N SER A 108 -6.32 -19.79 16.20
CA SER A 108 -6.30 -20.70 15.03
C SER A 108 -7.70 -21.24 14.76
N PHE A 109 -7.95 -21.78 13.56
CA PHE A 109 -9.15 -22.58 13.32
C PHE A 109 -9.10 -23.84 14.18
N GLY A 110 -10.23 -24.19 14.82
CA GLY A 110 -10.36 -25.48 15.50
C GLY A 110 -10.09 -26.65 14.55
N GLU A 111 -9.64 -27.79 15.08
CA GLU A 111 -9.26 -28.95 14.25
C GLU A 111 -10.37 -29.44 13.32
N ASP A 112 -11.63 -29.33 13.76
CA ASP A 112 -12.81 -29.73 12.99
C ASP A 112 -13.51 -28.57 12.25
N THR A 113 -12.94 -27.37 12.27
CA THR A 113 -13.56 -26.18 11.66
C THR A 113 -13.23 -26.12 10.17
N ALA A 114 -14.25 -26.18 9.30
CA ALA A 114 -14.10 -25.95 7.87
C ALA A 114 -13.97 -24.45 7.57
N PRO A 115 -12.79 -23.94 7.15
CA PRO A 115 -12.59 -22.51 6.94
C PRO A 115 -13.41 -21.98 5.75
N MET A 116 -13.94 -20.76 5.90
CA MET A 116 -14.57 -19.96 4.86
C MET A 116 -13.68 -18.76 4.54
N TRP A 117 -13.05 -18.75 3.38
CA TRP A 117 -12.08 -17.72 3.02
C TRP A 117 -12.75 -16.49 2.41
N LEU A 118 -12.62 -15.33 3.07
CA LEU A 118 -13.12 -14.04 2.60
C LEU A 118 -12.28 -13.54 1.43
N VAL A 119 -12.75 -13.71 0.20
CA VAL A 119 -12.14 -13.14 -1.04
C VAL A 119 -12.49 -11.67 -1.23
N ASP A 120 -13.63 -11.21 -0.71
CA ASP A 120 -13.97 -9.79 -0.57
C ASP A 120 -14.70 -9.51 0.76
N GLY A 121 -14.54 -8.29 1.26
CA GLY A 121 -15.22 -7.78 2.45
C GLY A 121 -14.49 -7.98 3.77
N GLN A 122 -13.23 -8.45 3.75
CA GLN A 122 -12.32 -8.53 4.91
C GLN A 122 -12.37 -7.30 5.83
N GLN A 123 -12.30 -6.09 5.26
CA GLN A 123 -12.25 -4.84 6.04
C GLN A 123 -13.57 -4.55 6.76
N ARG A 124 -14.70 -4.86 6.12
CA ARG A 124 -16.04 -4.76 6.72
C ARG A 124 -16.15 -5.75 7.87
N THR A 125 -15.81 -7.02 7.64
CA THR A 125 -15.83 -8.07 8.67
C THR A 125 -14.98 -7.68 9.89
N ARG A 126 -13.74 -7.22 9.67
CA ARG A 126 -12.85 -6.78 10.75
C ARG A 126 -13.43 -5.60 11.53
N ALA A 127 -13.91 -4.56 10.85
CA ALA A 127 -14.50 -3.39 11.52
C ALA A 127 -15.75 -3.77 12.34
N MET A 128 -16.59 -4.68 11.83
CA MET A 128 -17.77 -5.15 12.53
C MET A 128 -17.43 -5.98 13.77
N LEU A 129 -16.45 -6.88 13.69
CA LEU A 129 -16.02 -7.69 14.83
C LEU A 129 -15.27 -6.87 15.87
N ASP A 130 -14.47 -5.89 15.44
CA ASP A 130 -13.82 -4.93 16.32
C ASP A 130 -14.85 -4.08 17.08
N THR A 131 -15.84 -3.54 16.38
CA THR A 131 -16.95 -2.80 17.02
C THR A 131 -17.70 -3.69 18.02
N TYR A 132 -17.96 -4.95 17.68
CA TYR A 132 -18.63 -5.90 18.57
C TYR A 132 -17.83 -6.12 19.87
N ARG A 133 -16.50 -6.28 19.77
CA ARG A 133 -15.61 -6.39 20.94
C ARG A 133 -15.63 -5.13 21.80
N GLN A 134 -15.62 -3.95 21.17
CA GLN A 134 -15.64 -2.68 21.89
C GLN A 134 -16.93 -2.49 22.71
N LEU A 135 -18.07 -3.04 22.27
CA LEU A 135 -19.33 -2.99 23.03
C LEU A 135 -19.24 -3.69 24.40
N PHE A 136 -18.43 -4.74 24.52
CA PHE A 136 -18.21 -5.40 25.82
C PHE A 136 -17.21 -4.67 26.72
N ALA A 137 -16.35 -3.85 26.12
CA ALA A 137 -15.29 -3.12 26.82
C ALA A 137 -15.73 -1.72 27.31
N VAL A 138 -16.99 -1.34 27.10
CA VAL A 138 -17.52 -0.05 27.56
C VAL A 138 -17.43 0.03 29.09
N PRO A 139 -16.75 1.04 29.66
CA PRO A 139 -16.63 1.17 31.11
C PRO A 139 -18.02 1.34 31.74
N SER A 140 -18.30 0.56 32.78
CA SER A 140 -19.40 0.84 33.70
C SER A 140 -18.85 1.63 34.90
N SER A 141 -19.52 2.72 35.27
CA SER A 141 -19.19 3.50 36.47
C SER A 141 -20.43 3.58 37.35
N ASP A 142 -20.31 3.26 38.64
CA ASP A 142 -21.38 3.37 39.63
C ASP A 142 -22.71 2.70 39.23
N GLY A 143 -22.64 1.53 38.57
CA GLY A 143 -23.82 0.79 38.10
C GLY A 143 -24.47 1.39 36.84
N TRP A 144 -23.86 2.41 36.23
CA TRP A 144 -24.30 3.02 34.98
C TRP A 144 -23.39 2.59 33.83
N SER A 145 -24.00 2.08 32.76
CA SER A 145 -23.35 1.66 31.52
C SER A 145 -24.07 2.31 30.34
N LEU A 146 -23.32 2.71 29.31
CA LEU A 146 -23.91 3.20 28.07
C LEU A 146 -24.58 2.09 27.24
N VAL A 147 -24.32 0.82 27.57
CA VAL A 147 -24.95 -0.35 26.97
C VAL A 147 -25.79 -1.06 28.03
N ARG A 148 -27.07 -1.35 27.74
CA ARG A 148 -27.97 -2.02 28.69
C ARG A 148 -27.48 -3.43 28.98
N ASP A 149 -27.57 -3.87 30.23
CA ASP A 149 -27.18 -5.24 30.62
C ASP A 149 -27.94 -6.32 29.83
N GLU A 150 -29.20 -6.06 29.49
CA GLU A 150 -30.03 -6.92 28.63
C GLU A 150 -29.48 -7.04 27.20
N ASP A 151 -28.94 -5.94 26.65
CA ASP A 151 -28.31 -5.94 25.33
C ASP A 151 -26.98 -6.69 25.38
N ILE A 152 -26.18 -6.49 26.43
CA ILE A 152 -24.93 -7.26 26.64
C ILE A 152 -25.25 -8.75 26.79
N ALA A 153 -26.27 -9.12 27.56
CA ALA A 153 -26.70 -10.52 27.70
C ALA A 153 -27.19 -11.11 26.37
N SER A 154 -27.93 -10.32 25.57
CA SER A 154 -28.37 -10.73 24.24
C SER A 154 -27.18 -10.90 23.28
N LEU A 155 -26.19 -10.00 23.32
CA LEU A 155 -24.96 -10.13 22.53
C LEU A 155 -24.15 -11.36 22.95
N ARG A 156 -23.98 -11.62 24.26
CA ARG A 156 -23.33 -12.84 24.77
C ARG A 156 -24.03 -14.13 24.32
N SER A 157 -25.34 -14.10 24.14
CA SER A 157 -26.07 -15.27 23.64
C SER A 157 -25.81 -15.58 22.16
N LEU A 158 -25.29 -14.61 21.40
CA LEU A 158 -24.85 -14.78 20.01
C LEU A 158 -23.41 -15.29 19.92
N ASP A 159 -22.68 -15.26 21.03
CA ASP A 159 -21.27 -15.60 21.10
C ASP A 159 -21.10 -17.12 20.99
N PRO A 160 -20.44 -17.65 19.94
CA PRO A 160 -19.98 -19.03 20.00
C PRO A 160 -19.09 -19.20 21.24
N VAL A 161 -19.32 -20.27 22.00
CA VAL A 161 -18.66 -20.63 23.27
C VAL A 161 -17.12 -20.55 23.22
N GLU A 162 -16.55 -20.56 22.02
CA GLU A 162 -15.11 -20.50 21.71
C GLU A 162 -14.53 -19.07 21.70
N LEU A 163 -15.34 -18.01 21.70
CA LEU A 163 -14.86 -16.62 21.73
C LEU A 163 -14.47 -16.13 23.14
N ASP A 164 -14.97 -16.77 24.18
CA ASP A 164 -14.78 -16.37 25.59
C ASP A 164 -13.29 -16.46 26.03
N GLY A 165 -12.51 -17.36 25.42
CA GLY A 165 -11.08 -17.52 25.68
C GLY A 165 -10.17 -16.52 24.94
N GLY A 166 -10.63 -15.96 23.82
CA GLY A 166 -9.92 -14.97 23.01
C GLY A 166 -10.30 -13.52 23.30
N MET A 167 -11.36 -13.30 24.10
CA MET A 167 -11.89 -12.00 24.52
C MET A 167 -11.10 -11.34 25.67
N ARG A 168 -9.79 -11.61 25.81
CA ARG A 168 -8.97 -10.71 26.63
C ARG A 168 -8.94 -9.35 25.93
N PRO A 169 -9.20 -8.24 26.66
CA PRO A 169 -9.03 -6.92 26.07
C PRO A 169 -7.61 -6.88 25.52
N VAL A 170 -7.48 -6.57 24.22
CA VAL A 170 -6.19 -6.18 23.66
C VAL A 170 -5.68 -5.11 24.62
N ALA A 171 -4.53 -5.38 25.25
CA ALA A 171 -3.94 -4.43 26.18
C ALA A 171 -3.99 -3.08 25.50
N SER A 172 -4.42 -2.04 26.22
CA SER A 172 -4.29 -0.68 25.73
C SER A 172 -2.81 -0.47 25.44
N ASP A 173 -2.43 -0.67 24.18
CA ASP A 173 -1.13 -0.24 23.72
C ASP A 173 -1.24 1.27 23.77
N ASP A 174 -0.72 1.87 24.85
CA ASP A 174 -0.79 3.31 25.13
C ASP A 174 -0.07 4.14 24.04
N GLY A 175 0.46 3.49 22.99
CA GLY A 175 1.02 4.08 21.79
C GLY A 175 0.08 4.18 20.59
N ASP A 176 -1.12 3.58 20.59
CA ASP A 176 -2.04 3.69 19.44
C ASP A 176 -2.80 5.03 19.49
N GLY A 177 -2.71 5.79 18.40
CA GLY A 177 -3.02 7.23 18.34
C GLY A 177 -4.42 7.61 18.85
N GLY A 178 -4.56 8.84 19.33
CA GLY A 178 -5.81 9.38 19.91
C GLY A 178 -7.08 9.23 19.04
N GLU A 179 -6.94 8.91 17.76
CA GLU A 179 -8.03 8.63 16.82
C GLU A 179 -8.85 7.36 17.18
N ASP A 180 -8.22 6.29 17.67
CA ASP A 180 -8.95 5.05 18.03
C ASP A 180 -9.74 5.20 19.35
N ARG A 181 -9.38 6.20 20.17
CA ARG A 181 -10.15 6.57 21.38
C ARG A 181 -11.49 7.21 21.04
N GLU A 182 -11.61 7.95 19.94
CA GLU A 182 -12.87 8.58 19.51
C GLU A 182 -13.90 7.55 19.03
N LEU A 183 -13.46 6.44 18.42
CA LEU A 183 -14.35 5.39 17.93
C LEU A 183 -15.08 4.63 19.04
N ARG A 184 -14.48 4.50 20.23
CA ARG A 184 -15.07 3.78 21.39
C ARG A 184 -16.44 4.32 21.80
N TYR A 185 -16.73 5.58 21.53
CA TYR A 185 -17.99 6.22 21.90
C TYR A 185 -19.12 5.95 20.89
N TRP A 186 -18.80 5.69 19.61
CA TRP A 186 -19.81 5.52 18.57
C TRP A 186 -20.63 4.24 18.73
N GLY A 187 -20.03 3.14 19.15
CA GLY A 187 -20.74 1.87 19.40
C GLY A 187 -21.85 2.00 20.45
N ALA A 188 -21.62 2.82 21.47
CA ALA A 188 -22.59 3.13 22.53
C ALA A 188 -23.67 4.14 22.10
N VAL A 189 -23.31 5.09 21.24
CA VAL A 189 -24.20 6.20 20.85
C VAL A 189 -25.21 5.77 19.77
N LEU A 190 -24.84 4.89 18.83
CA LEU A 190 -25.71 4.51 17.70
C LEU A 190 -27.04 3.85 18.10
N PRO A 191 -27.10 2.92 19.08
CA PRO A 191 -28.37 2.39 19.58
C PRO A 191 -29.23 3.47 20.25
N ALA A 192 -28.61 4.36 21.04
CA ALA A 192 -29.29 5.45 21.71
C ALA A 192 -29.88 6.47 20.72
N MET A 193 -29.16 6.79 19.63
CA MET A 193 -29.62 7.71 18.57
C MET A 193 -30.98 7.30 18.00
N ARG A 194 -31.24 6.00 17.80
CA ARG A 194 -32.54 5.51 17.32
C ARG A 194 -33.66 5.79 18.31
N GLN A 195 -33.38 5.68 19.61
CA GLN A 195 -34.36 5.90 20.66
C GLN A 195 -34.69 7.40 20.83
N PHE A 196 -33.71 8.27 20.61
CA PHE A 196 -33.93 9.72 20.54
C PHE A 196 -34.78 10.11 19.31
N ASP A 197 -34.49 9.54 18.14
CA ASP A 197 -35.24 9.81 16.90
C ASP A 197 -36.64 9.12 16.88
N ALA A 198 -36.88 8.11 17.73
CA ALA A 198 -38.17 7.39 17.80
C ALA A 198 -39.33 8.27 18.32
N SER A 199 -39.02 9.40 18.94
CA SER A 199 -40.00 10.37 19.47
C SER A 199 -40.62 11.29 18.41
N GLY A 200 -40.20 11.17 17.15
CA GLY A 200 -40.69 11.95 16.01
C GLY A 200 -39.89 13.24 15.74
N GLU A 201 -39.04 13.67 16.68
CA GLU A 201 -38.03 14.70 16.45
C GLU A 201 -36.71 14.02 16.06
N ASN A 202 -36.37 14.07 14.76
CA ASN A 202 -35.19 13.45 14.15
C ASN A 202 -33.88 14.15 14.55
N TYR A 203 -33.61 14.39 15.83
CA TYR A 203 -32.47 15.20 16.32
C TYR A 203 -31.10 14.71 15.79
N PHE A 204 -30.86 13.40 15.79
CA PHE A 204 -29.58 12.84 15.36
C PHE A 204 -29.52 12.61 13.85
N ALA A 205 -30.60 12.08 13.26
CA ALA A 205 -30.72 12.03 11.80
C ALA A 205 -30.62 13.44 11.15
N ASP A 206 -30.92 14.50 11.90
CA ASP A 206 -30.80 15.88 11.44
C ASP A 206 -29.40 16.47 11.50
N ARG A 207 -28.48 15.83 12.25
CA ARG A 207 -27.12 16.33 12.51
C ARG A 207 -26.00 15.38 12.08
N SER A 208 -26.30 14.15 11.66
CA SER A 208 -25.30 13.24 11.08
C SER A 208 -24.61 13.90 9.89
N GLU A 209 -23.28 13.75 9.79
CA GLU A 209 -22.50 14.17 8.61
C GLU A 209 -22.99 13.49 7.33
N SER A 210 -23.64 12.33 7.50
CA SER A 210 -24.39 11.67 6.47
C SER A 210 -25.51 12.55 5.90
N ARG A 211 -25.93 13.71 6.42
CA ARG A 211 -26.87 14.60 5.69
C ARG A 211 -26.28 15.17 4.39
N GLY A 212 -24.95 15.14 4.19
CA GLY A 212 -24.34 15.30 2.86
C GLY A 212 -24.64 14.12 1.90
N VAL A 213 -25.01 12.97 2.44
CA VAL A 213 -25.18 11.65 1.81
C VAL A 213 -26.64 11.13 1.88
N ARG A 214 -27.45 11.53 2.87
CA ARG A 214 -28.88 11.27 3.14
C ARG A 214 -29.75 12.39 2.63
N ARG A 215 -29.49 12.69 1.37
CA ARG A 215 -30.38 12.68 0.20
C ARG A 215 -29.45 12.83 -1.01
N GLY A 216 -28.34 12.08 -1.04
CA GLY A 216 -27.11 12.50 -1.73
C GLY A 216 -26.37 11.41 -2.49
N THR A 217 -26.59 10.12 -2.21
CA THR A 217 -25.99 9.02 -2.99
C THR A 217 -27.00 8.00 -3.49
N MET A 218 -28.02 7.63 -2.70
CA MET A 218 -29.19 6.91 -3.24
C MET A 218 -30.29 7.84 -3.78
N PHE A 219 -30.47 9.01 -3.17
CA PHE A 219 -31.52 9.96 -3.56
C PHE A 219 -30.97 11.38 -3.69
N ARG A 220 -29.93 11.61 -4.51
CA ARG A 220 -29.58 13.00 -4.88
C ARG A 220 -30.87 13.74 -5.27
N ARG A 221 -31.20 14.83 -4.57
CA ARG A 221 -31.73 15.98 -5.31
C ARG A 221 -30.61 16.36 -6.27
N ILE A 222 -30.68 15.84 -7.49
CA ILE A 222 -29.74 16.18 -8.54
C ILE A 222 -29.98 17.67 -8.81
N SER A 223 -29.10 18.54 -8.31
CA SER A 223 -28.90 19.79 -9.02
C SER A 223 -28.19 19.42 -10.33
N PRO A 224 -28.79 19.73 -11.49
CA PRO A 224 -28.30 19.32 -12.79
C PRO A 224 -27.11 20.20 -13.21
N THR A 225 -26.00 20.14 -12.47
CA THR A 225 -24.78 20.84 -12.88
C THR A 225 -23.88 19.87 -13.65
N ALA A 226 -23.70 20.14 -14.94
CA ALA A 226 -22.79 19.41 -15.82
C ALA A 226 -21.38 19.36 -15.23
N ARG A 227 -20.72 18.19 -15.28
CA ARG A 227 -19.32 18.08 -14.90
C ARG A 227 -18.45 18.64 -16.03
N VAL A 228 -17.47 19.44 -15.66
CA VAL A 228 -16.52 20.01 -16.62
C VAL A 228 -15.23 19.21 -16.51
N GLN A 229 -14.91 18.41 -17.52
CA GLN A 229 -13.64 17.70 -17.61
C GLN A 229 -12.70 18.50 -18.52
N ARG A 230 -11.48 18.79 -18.06
CA ARG A 230 -10.42 19.28 -18.94
C ARG A 230 -9.70 18.08 -19.53
N ASP A 231 -9.56 18.04 -20.85
CA ASP A 231 -8.73 17.02 -21.51
C ASP A 231 -7.23 17.32 -21.33
N GLY A 232 -6.39 16.41 -21.82
CA GLY A 232 -4.92 16.55 -21.74
C GLY A 232 -4.35 17.77 -22.47
N GLN A 233 -5.17 18.52 -23.22
CA GLN A 233 -4.80 19.79 -23.86
C GLN A 233 -5.42 21.01 -23.15
N GLY A 234 -6.03 20.82 -21.98
CA GLY A 234 -6.64 21.89 -21.19
C GLY A 234 -8.01 22.36 -21.70
N LYS A 235 -8.56 21.75 -22.76
CA LYS A 235 -9.85 22.14 -23.34
C LYS A 235 -10.97 21.57 -22.48
N THR A 236 -11.95 22.42 -22.16
CA THR A 236 -13.04 22.07 -21.26
C THR A 236 -14.17 21.38 -22.03
N LYS A 237 -14.34 20.08 -21.78
CA LYS A 237 -15.47 19.29 -22.28
C LYS A 237 -16.53 19.21 -21.17
N ARG A 238 -17.73 19.74 -21.44
CA ARG A 238 -18.89 19.51 -20.58
C ARG A 238 -19.37 18.09 -20.79
N LEU A 239 -19.21 17.25 -19.77
CA LEU A 239 -19.82 15.93 -19.75
C LEU A 239 -21.28 16.07 -19.30
N PRO A 240 -22.21 15.32 -19.90
CA PRO A 240 -23.54 15.16 -19.31
C PRO A 240 -23.39 14.70 -17.86
N PRO A 241 -24.32 15.08 -16.95
CA PRO A 241 -24.28 14.62 -15.57
C PRO A 241 -24.17 13.09 -15.57
N GLY A 242 -23.16 12.56 -14.87
CA GLY A 242 -22.97 11.12 -14.73
C GLY A 242 -24.26 10.51 -14.19
N VAL A 243 -24.69 9.39 -14.77
CA VAL A 243 -25.88 8.65 -14.36
C VAL A 243 -25.80 8.46 -12.84
N PRO A 244 -26.71 9.04 -12.04
CA PRO A 244 -26.80 8.67 -10.64
C PRO A 244 -27.00 7.16 -10.60
N GLY A 245 -26.19 6.47 -9.80
CA GLY A 245 -26.11 5.02 -9.80
C GLY A 245 -27.49 4.37 -9.83
N THR A 246 -27.59 3.29 -10.60
CA THR A 246 -28.71 2.35 -10.64
C THR A 246 -29.20 2.07 -9.22
N LEU A 247 -30.21 2.82 -8.78
CA LEU A 247 -31.03 2.38 -7.66
C LEU A 247 -31.91 1.27 -8.23
N PRO A 248 -31.65 -0.01 -7.90
CA PRO A 248 -32.17 -1.10 -8.69
C PRO A 248 -33.66 -1.20 -8.49
N LEU A 249 -34.36 -1.59 -9.55
CA LEU A 249 -35.68 -2.20 -9.54
C LEU A 249 -36.09 -2.97 -8.28
N ALA A 250 -35.15 -3.65 -7.62
CA ALA A 250 -35.33 -4.27 -6.32
C ALA A 250 -35.97 -3.36 -5.25
N LEU A 251 -35.71 -2.04 -5.28
CA LEU A 251 -36.28 -1.07 -4.34
C LEU A 251 -37.77 -0.78 -4.57
N LEU A 252 -38.23 -0.92 -5.82
CA LEU A 252 -39.62 -0.64 -6.17
C LEU A 252 -40.57 -1.71 -5.62
N ILE A 253 -40.06 -2.87 -5.22
CA ILE A 253 -40.84 -4.09 -4.93
C ILE A 253 -40.29 -4.88 -3.75
N ALA A 254 -39.29 -4.33 -3.05
CA ALA A 254 -38.91 -4.81 -1.73
C ALA A 254 -40.15 -4.82 -0.81
N PRO A 255 -40.18 -5.59 0.28
CA PRO A 255 -41.31 -5.62 1.21
C PRO A 255 -41.69 -4.23 1.77
N THR A 256 -40.75 -3.29 1.78
CA THR A 256 -40.94 -1.88 2.18
C THR A 256 -40.92 -0.90 1.00
N GLY A 257 -40.86 -1.41 -0.24
CA GLY A 257 -40.83 -0.64 -1.48
C GLY A 257 -42.19 -0.11 -1.92
N VAL A 258 -42.19 0.80 -2.89
CA VAL A 258 -43.38 1.56 -3.35
C VAL A 258 -44.46 0.67 -3.99
N PHE A 259 -44.08 -0.51 -4.49
CA PHE A 259 -44.95 -1.51 -5.08
C PHE A 259 -44.81 -2.87 -4.38
N ASN A 260 -44.68 -2.85 -3.05
CA ASN A 260 -44.60 -4.06 -2.23
C ASN A 260 -45.87 -4.93 -2.33
N ASP A 261 -47.04 -4.32 -2.55
CA ASP A 261 -48.31 -5.01 -2.73
C ASP A 261 -48.62 -5.25 -4.21
N ARG A 262 -49.22 -6.41 -4.51
CA ARG A 262 -49.72 -6.78 -5.84
C ARG A 262 -50.71 -5.74 -6.38
N ARG A 263 -51.55 -5.15 -5.52
CA ARG A 263 -52.51 -4.12 -5.94
C ARG A 263 -51.81 -2.84 -6.40
N GLN A 264 -50.78 -2.39 -5.68
CA GLN A 264 -49.99 -1.21 -6.07
C GLN A 264 -49.24 -1.44 -7.39
N ARG A 265 -48.73 -2.66 -7.62
CA ARG A 265 -48.12 -3.04 -8.92
C ARG A 265 -49.13 -3.00 -10.06
N GLN A 266 -50.32 -3.57 -9.86
CA GLN A 266 -51.38 -3.54 -10.86
C GLN A 266 -51.82 -2.10 -11.16
N GLN A 267 -51.95 -1.27 -10.13
CA GLN A 267 -52.28 0.15 -10.27
C GLN A 267 -51.18 0.92 -11.02
N ALA A 268 -49.90 0.70 -10.69
CA ALA A 268 -48.78 1.31 -11.38
C ALA A 268 -48.71 0.92 -12.85
N ALA A 269 -48.89 -0.37 -13.15
CA ALA A 269 -48.93 -0.88 -14.50
C ALA A 269 -50.07 -0.28 -15.32
N GLN A 270 -51.26 -0.17 -14.71
CA GLN A 270 -52.43 0.44 -15.33
C GLN A 270 -52.16 1.91 -15.67
N LEU A 271 -51.70 2.70 -14.70
CA LEU A 271 -51.40 4.11 -14.91
C LEU A 271 -50.29 4.33 -15.95
N LEU A 272 -49.24 3.50 -15.94
CA LEU A 272 -48.16 3.55 -16.95
C LEU A 272 -48.65 3.16 -18.34
N ALA A 273 -49.56 2.20 -18.46
CA ALA A 273 -50.18 1.84 -19.73
C ALA A 273 -51.10 2.96 -20.25
N ASP A 274 -51.81 3.63 -19.33
CA ASP A 274 -52.72 4.74 -19.61
C ASP A 274 -52.00 6.01 -20.05
N LEU A 275 -50.66 6.09 -19.95
CA LEU A 275 -49.85 7.13 -20.60
C LEU A 275 -50.03 7.21 -22.13
N ARG A 276 -50.63 6.19 -22.76
CA ARG A 276 -50.99 6.19 -24.19
C ARG A 276 -52.44 6.59 -24.47
N SER A 277 -53.26 6.75 -23.44
CA SER A 277 -54.65 7.18 -23.59
C SER A 277 -54.72 8.68 -23.90
N ASP A 278 -55.86 9.15 -24.39
CA ASP A 278 -56.06 10.57 -24.70
C ASP A 278 -56.10 11.46 -23.44
N GLN A 279 -56.29 10.88 -22.25
CA GLN A 279 -56.38 11.58 -20.96
C GLN A 279 -55.72 10.77 -19.83
N PRO A 280 -54.37 10.70 -19.77
CA PRO A 280 -53.67 10.05 -18.66
C PRO A 280 -53.85 10.80 -17.34
N ASP A 281 -53.94 10.05 -16.24
CA ASP A 281 -54.01 10.61 -14.88
C ASP A 281 -52.59 10.91 -14.36
N PHE A 282 -52.08 12.09 -14.70
CA PHE A 282 -50.74 12.52 -14.28
C PHE A 282 -50.62 12.72 -12.78
N ASP A 283 -51.68 13.15 -12.10
CA ASP A 283 -51.66 13.36 -10.65
C ASP A 283 -51.55 12.02 -9.92
N ALA A 284 -52.26 10.99 -10.36
CA ALA A 284 -52.09 9.63 -9.84
C ALA A 284 -50.69 9.06 -10.13
N LEU A 285 -50.14 9.32 -11.31
CA LEU A 285 -48.77 8.92 -11.68
C LEU A 285 -47.70 9.64 -10.86
N ASP A 286 -47.84 10.95 -10.63
CA ASP A 286 -46.93 11.73 -9.79
C ASP A 286 -47.09 11.34 -8.32
N ASN A 287 -48.30 11.03 -7.83
CA ASN A 287 -48.47 10.54 -6.47
C ASN A 287 -47.85 9.14 -6.26
N LEU A 288 -47.95 8.28 -7.26
CA LEU A 288 -47.45 6.91 -7.20
C LEU A 288 -45.94 6.82 -7.51
N LEU A 289 -45.43 7.71 -8.37
CA LEU A 289 -44.04 7.85 -8.78
C LEU A 289 -43.58 9.32 -8.63
N PRO A 290 -43.44 9.83 -7.40
CA PRO A 290 -43.18 11.25 -7.11
C PRO A 290 -41.83 11.77 -7.59
N TRP A 291 -40.97 10.89 -8.09
CA TRP A 291 -39.66 11.22 -8.65
C TRP A 291 -39.65 11.29 -10.19
N GLY A 292 -40.80 11.09 -10.84
CA GLY A 292 -40.99 11.23 -12.29
C GLY A 292 -40.29 10.15 -13.15
N PRO A 293 -40.32 10.32 -14.49
CA PRO A 293 -39.72 9.39 -15.47
C PRO A 293 -38.20 9.18 -15.29
N LEU A 294 -37.52 10.16 -14.69
CA LEU A 294 -36.07 10.17 -14.51
C LEU A 294 -35.59 9.00 -13.63
N PHE A 295 -36.34 8.70 -12.57
CA PHE A 295 -36.04 7.63 -11.61
C PHE A 295 -36.16 6.24 -12.24
N VAL A 296 -37.06 6.09 -13.21
CA VAL A 296 -37.42 4.80 -13.79
C VAL A 296 -36.53 4.45 -15.00
N THR A 297 -36.00 5.46 -15.69
CA THR A 297 -35.34 5.29 -17.00
C THR A 297 -33.85 5.61 -16.98
N GLY A 298 -33.37 6.30 -15.94
CA GLY A 298 -31.97 6.76 -15.82
C GLY A 298 -31.53 7.81 -16.85
N HIS A 299 -32.36 8.10 -17.87
CA HIS A 299 -31.94 8.80 -19.10
C HIS A 299 -32.94 9.85 -19.64
N ALA A 300 -34.03 10.15 -18.93
CA ALA A 300 -35.07 11.02 -19.46
C ALA A 300 -34.79 12.54 -19.30
N TYR A 301 -33.99 13.12 -20.20
CA TYR A 301 -33.82 14.58 -20.32
C TYR A 301 -34.27 15.10 -21.69
N GLU A 302 -34.86 16.29 -21.72
CA GLU A 302 -35.15 17.02 -22.97
C GLU A 302 -34.00 17.99 -23.29
N MET A 303 -33.42 17.88 -24.49
CA MET A 303 -32.39 18.78 -24.99
C MET A 303 -33.05 19.99 -25.67
N MET A 304 -33.33 21.04 -24.89
CA MET A 304 -33.84 22.30 -25.44
C MET A 304 -32.68 23.14 -26.01
N GLY A 305 -32.28 22.85 -27.25
CA GLY A 305 -31.25 23.61 -27.97
C GLY A 305 -29.87 23.58 -27.31
N SER A 306 -29.16 24.73 -27.25
CA SER A 306 -27.85 24.87 -26.60
C SER A 306 -27.94 25.06 -25.07
N GLY A 307 -29.13 24.92 -24.48
CA GLY A 307 -29.40 25.11 -23.05
C GLY A 307 -29.05 23.90 -22.17
N ALA A 308 -29.25 24.06 -20.86
CA ALA A 308 -29.08 22.97 -19.89
C ALA A 308 -30.20 21.93 -20.05
N PRO A 309 -29.91 20.61 -19.95
CA PRO A 309 -30.92 19.56 -20.05
C PRO A 309 -31.96 19.70 -18.93
N VAL A 310 -33.25 19.65 -19.29
CA VAL A 310 -34.37 19.73 -18.35
C VAL A 310 -34.90 18.31 -18.09
N PRO A 311 -35.13 17.90 -16.82
CA PRO A 311 -35.75 16.61 -16.51
C PRO A 311 -37.15 16.50 -17.14
N MET A 312 -37.43 15.41 -17.86
CA MET A 312 -38.77 15.17 -18.42
C MET A 312 -39.78 14.87 -17.29
N ARG A 313 -40.99 15.42 -17.40
CA ARG A 313 -42.18 15.08 -16.59
C ARG A 313 -43.01 13.98 -17.29
N TRP A 314 -43.93 13.34 -16.58
CA TRP A 314 -44.84 12.36 -17.20
C TRP A 314 -45.67 12.95 -18.35
N ALA A 315 -46.04 14.22 -18.24
CA ALA A 315 -46.69 14.96 -19.33
C ALA A 315 -45.82 15.06 -20.60
N ASP A 316 -44.50 15.17 -20.45
CA ASP A 316 -43.56 15.22 -21.58
C ASP A 316 -43.40 13.84 -22.22
N VAL A 317 -43.39 12.79 -21.41
CA VAL A 317 -43.39 11.39 -21.86
C VAL A 317 -44.68 11.07 -22.63
N HIS A 318 -45.84 11.52 -22.12
CA HIS A 318 -47.13 11.35 -22.79
C HIS A 318 -47.19 12.03 -24.15
N ARG A 319 -46.73 13.29 -24.25
CA ARG A 319 -46.66 14.02 -25.54
C ARG A 319 -45.84 13.28 -26.60
N ARG A 320 -44.90 12.45 -26.16
CA ARG A 320 -44.00 11.65 -27.02
C ARG A 320 -44.32 10.17 -27.01
N ALA A 321 -45.44 9.74 -26.42
CA ALA A 321 -45.75 8.32 -26.27
C ALA A 321 -45.92 7.58 -27.61
N ALA A 322 -46.18 8.33 -28.70
CA ALA A 322 -46.23 7.84 -30.07
C ALA A 322 -44.84 7.62 -30.72
N ASP A 323 -43.77 8.21 -30.17
CA ASP A 323 -42.41 7.96 -30.63
C ASP A 323 -42.06 6.48 -30.36
N ALA A 324 -41.51 5.77 -31.34
CA ALA A 324 -41.23 4.33 -31.23
C ALA A 324 -40.35 3.98 -30.00
N ASP A 325 -39.33 4.79 -29.71
CA ASP A 325 -38.41 4.57 -28.60
C ASP A 325 -39.08 4.80 -27.22
N VAL A 326 -39.90 5.84 -27.10
CA VAL A 326 -40.66 6.15 -25.88
C VAL A 326 -41.75 5.11 -25.66
N GLY A 327 -42.44 4.72 -26.73
CA GLY A 327 -43.40 3.62 -26.73
C GLY A 327 -42.77 2.31 -26.25
N PHE A 328 -41.62 1.92 -26.80
CA PHE A 328 -40.89 0.72 -26.38
C PHE A 328 -40.48 0.77 -24.91
N MET A 329 -39.98 1.92 -24.44
CA MET A 329 -39.64 2.16 -23.05
C MET A 329 -40.84 1.99 -22.12
N ILE A 330 -41.98 2.63 -22.40
CA ILE A 330 -43.22 2.49 -21.60
C ILE A 330 -43.64 1.02 -21.54
N SER A 331 -43.61 0.29 -22.67
CA SER A 331 -43.93 -1.14 -22.71
C SER A 331 -43.02 -1.98 -21.79
N ARG A 332 -41.71 -1.68 -21.77
CA ARG A 332 -40.75 -2.39 -20.90
C ARG A 332 -41.03 -2.14 -19.43
N LEU A 333 -41.39 -0.91 -19.06
CA LEU A 333 -41.71 -0.54 -17.68
C LEU A 333 -43.00 -1.18 -17.18
N VAL A 334 -44.05 -1.18 -18.02
CA VAL A 334 -45.29 -1.91 -17.71
C VAL A 334 -44.97 -3.39 -17.52
N GLY A 335 -44.26 -4.01 -18.47
CA GLY A 335 -43.89 -5.43 -18.41
C GLY A 335 -43.10 -5.79 -17.14
N LEU A 336 -42.21 -4.92 -16.69
CA LEU A 336 -41.40 -5.11 -15.50
C LEU A 336 -42.19 -5.13 -14.19
N VAL A 337 -43.31 -4.40 -14.15
CA VAL A 337 -44.21 -4.33 -12.98
C VAL A 337 -45.27 -5.44 -13.03
N THR A 338 -45.67 -5.89 -14.23
CA THR A 338 -46.72 -6.91 -14.43
C THR A 338 -46.21 -8.34 -14.58
N ASP A 339 -44.97 -8.55 -15.03
CA ASP A 339 -44.46 -9.89 -15.35
C ASP A 339 -43.93 -10.59 -14.09
N ASP A 340 -44.67 -11.61 -13.65
CA ASP A 340 -44.32 -12.46 -12.51
C ASP A 340 -42.95 -13.16 -12.68
N LYS A 341 -42.37 -13.21 -13.89
CA LYS A 341 -41.02 -13.78 -14.14
C LYS A 341 -39.90 -13.02 -13.45
N TRP A 342 -40.08 -11.73 -13.17
CA TRP A 342 -39.08 -10.95 -12.43
C TRP A 342 -39.23 -11.07 -10.92
N GLN A 343 -40.39 -11.55 -10.44
CA GLN A 343 -40.66 -11.69 -9.02
C GLN A 343 -39.62 -12.56 -8.28
N PRO A 344 -39.13 -13.70 -8.82
CA PRO A 344 -38.08 -14.48 -8.16
C PRO A 344 -36.77 -13.71 -8.00
N VAL A 345 -36.35 -12.96 -9.04
CA VAL A 345 -35.14 -12.12 -8.99
C VAL A 345 -35.31 -11.05 -7.92
N PHE A 346 -36.47 -10.42 -7.87
CA PHE A 346 -36.75 -9.37 -6.91
C PHE A 346 -36.89 -9.85 -5.48
N ASN A 347 -37.52 -11.00 -5.28
CA ASN A 347 -37.55 -11.68 -3.99
C ASN A 347 -36.14 -12.02 -3.50
N GLN A 348 -35.22 -12.39 -4.40
CA GLN A 348 -33.82 -12.66 -4.05
C GLN A 348 -33.11 -11.41 -3.46
N PHE A 349 -33.52 -10.20 -3.86
CA PHE A 349 -32.99 -8.93 -3.35
C PHE A 349 -33.92 -8.21 -2.35
N GLY A 350 -35.12 -8.72 -2.09
CA GLY A 350 -36.12 -8.06 -1.25
C GLY A 350 -35.64 -7.81 0.18
N ASP A 351 -34.81 -8.72 0.68
CA ASP A 351 -34.21 -8.67 2.00
C ASP A 351 -32.99 -7.74 2.10
N MET A 352 -32.48 -7.21 0.98
CA MET A 352 -31.28 -6.36 0.92
C MET A 352 -31.37 -5.11 1.80
N LEU A 353 -32.58 -4.55 1.94
CA LEU A 353 -32.81 -3.31 2.69
C LEU A 353 -33.23 -3.53 4.14
N ILE A 354 -33.39 -4.79 4.55
CA ILE A 354 -33.92 -5.11 5.86
C ILE A 354 -32.75 -5.37 6.80
N GLY A 355 -32.55 -4.47 7.76
CA GLY A 355 -31.67 -4.73 8.92
C GLY A 355 -30.16 -4.61 8.65
N GLY A 356 -29.72 -3.78 7.70
CA GLY A 356 -28.29 -3.52 7.46
C GLY A 356 -27.51 -4.77 7.05
N ARG A 357 -28.07 -5.54 6.11
CA ARG A 357 -27.52 -6.84 5.69
C ARG A 357 -26.44 -6.70 4.61
N PHE A 358 -25.59 -7.72 4.55
CA PHE A 358 -24.54 -7.89 3.57
C PHE A 358 -24.91 -8.99 2.59
N ALA A 359 -24.70 -8.77 1.30
CA ALA A 359 -24.87 -9.81 0.29
C ALA A 359 -23.71 -10.81 0.37
N VAL A 360 -23.98 -12.10 0.46
CA VAL A 360 -22.96 -13.14 0.53
C VAL A 360 -23.01 -13.99 -0.73
N GLY A 361 -21.93 -13.91 -1.50
CA GLY A 361 -21.69 -14.75 -2.66
C GLY A 361 -20.62 -15.80 -2.35
N TRP A 362 -20.73 -16.96 -2.98
CA TRP A 362 -19.73 -18.01 -2.92
C TRP A 362 -19.05 -18.17 -4.28
N LEU A 363 -17.73 -18.22 -4.28
CA LEU A 363 -17.00 -18.75 -5.42
C LEU A 363 -17.25 -20.27 -5.50
N PRO A 364 -17.31 -20.84 -6.71
CA PRO A 364 -17.28 -22.29 -6.87
C PRO A 364 -16.08 -22.87 -6.13
N MET A 365 -16.22 -24.09 -5.59
CA MET A 365 -15.05 -24.83 -5.11
C MET A 365 -14.02 -24.91 -6.23
N SER A 366 -12.86 -24.35 -5.97
CA SER A 366 -11.83 -24.15 -6.96
C SER A 366 -10.46 -24.15 -6.30
N ASP A 367 -9.42 -24.22 -7.11
CA ASP A 367 -8.07 -23.91 -6.63
C ASP A 367 -7.95 -22.45 -6.19
N VAL A 368 -6.86 -22.16 -5.47
CA VAL A 368 -6.51 -20.80 -5.01
C VAL A 368 -6.37 -19.82 -6.19
N SER A 369 -5.97 -20.32 -7.36
CA SER A 369 -5.80 -19.51 -8.58
C SER A 369 -7.11 -18.82 -8.99
N ALA A 370 -8.23 -19.53 -8.99
CA ALA A 370 -9.51 -18.95 -9.38
C ALA A 370 -10.01 -17.92 -8.34
N ALA A 371 -9.71 -18.13 -7.05
CA ALA A 371 -10.02 -17.18 -5.99
C ALA A 371 -9.20 -15.88 -6.10
N ILE A 372 -7.91 -16.00 -6.43
CA ILE A 372 -7.04 -14.86 -6.73
C ILE A 372 -7.56 -14.07 -7.93
N ASP A 373 -7.93 -14.76 -9.00
CA ASP A 373 -8.48 -14.14 -10.21
C ASP A 373 -9.77 -13.36 -9.89
N ALA A 374 -10.65 -13.94 -9.07
CA ALA A 374 -11.85 -13.29 -8.60
C ALA A 374 -11.53 -12.04 -7.74
N TYR A 375 -10.60 -12.16 -6.78
CA TYR A 375 -10.13 -11.03 -5.97
C TYR A 375 -9.62 -9.88 -6.83
N VAL A 376 -8.75 -10.17 -7.81
CA VAL A 376 -8.21 -9.15 -8.72
C VAL A 376 -9.32 -8.51 -9.53
N ARG A 377 -10.28 -9.30 -10.07
CA ARG A 377 -11.40 -8.78 -10.85
C ARG A 377 -12.33 -7.89 -10.02
N ILE A 378 -12.70 -8.31 -8.81
CA ILE A 378 -13.57 -7.56 -7.89
C ILE A 378 -12.94 -6.20 -7.56
N ASN A 379 -11.64 -6.18 -7.26
CA ASN A 379 -10.93 -4.97 -6.88
C ASN A 379 -10.52 -4.06 -8.06
N ARG A 380 -10.86 -4.39 -9.32
CA ARG A 380 -10.67 -3.48 -10.46
C ARG A 380 -11.53 -2.22 -10.40
N ALA A 381 -12.70 -2.29 -9.75
CA ALA A 381 -13.64 -1.18 -9.60
C ALA A 381 -13.45 -0.37 -8.29
N GLY A 382 -12.74 -0.93 -7.31
CA GLY A 382 -12.46 -0.32 -6.01
C GLY A 382 -11.02 0.23 -5.88
N ILE A 383 -10.38 0.04 -4.72
CA ILE A 383 -8.94 0.30 -4.55
C ILE A 383 -8.20 -0.72 -5.43
N ARG A 384 -7.62 -0.23 -6.54
CA ARG A 384 -6.97 -1.07 -7.55
C ARG A 384 -5.87 -1.93 -6.92
N VAL A 385 -5.90 -3.23 -7.25
CA VAL A 385 -4.80 -4.15 -6.94
C VAL A 385 -3.56 -3.73 -7.71
N ARG A 386 -2.46 -3.50 -6.99
CA ARG A 386 -1.17 -3.11 -7.55
C ARG A 386 -0.57 -4.24 -8.38
N GLN A 387 0.35 -3.91 -9.26
CA GLN A 387 1.04 -4.93 -10.06
C GLN A 387 1.85 -5.89 -9.16
N GLU A 388 2.41 -5.40 -8.05
CA GLU A 388 3.17 -6.21 -7.10
C GLU A 388 2.27 -7.19 -6.32
N GLU A 389 1.05 -6.79 -5.99
CA GLU A 389 0.04 -7.67 -5.38
C GLU A 389 -0.47 -8.72 -6.39
N GLN A 390 -0.64 -8.34 -7.67
CA GLN A 390 -0.94 -9.30 -8.74
C GLN A 390 0.21 -10.29 -8.94
N ALA A 391 1.46 -9.81 -8.86
CA ALA A 391 2.64 -10.66 -8.96
C ALA A 391 2.73 -11.63 -7.79
N LEU A 392 2.51 -11.15 -6.56
CA LEU A 392 2.44 -11.99 -5.36
C LEU A 392 1.41 -13.09 -5.57
N ALA A 393 0.19 -12.74 -5.97
CA ALA A 393 -0.86 -13.72 -6.16
C ALA A 393 -0.52 -14.75 -7.25
N LEU A 394 0.04 -14.31 -8.40
CA LEU A 394 0.48 -15.22 -9.46
C LEU A 394 1.61 -16.15 -9.02
N LEU A 395 2.61 -15.64 -8.31
CA LEU A 395 3.78 -16.42 -7.89
C LEU A 395 3.47 -17.31 -6.68
N SER A 396 2.59 -16.88 -5.77
CA SER A 396 2.10 -17.70 -4.65
C SER A 396 1.28 -18.91 -5.09
N ARG A 397 0.71 -18.88 -6.31
CA ARG A 397 0.13 -20.08 -6.93
C ARG A 397 1.19 -21.17 -7.18
N ALA A 398 2.40 -20.77 -7.57
CA ALA A 398 3.52 -21.69 -7.78
C ALA A 398 4.21 -22.04 -6.46
N TYR A 399 4.36 -21.09 -5.55
CA TYR A 399 5.04 -21.27 -4.26
C TYR A 399 4.26 -20.61 -3.11
N PRO A 400 3.44 -21.37 -2.36
CA PRO A 400 2.58 -20.82 -1.31
C PRO A 400 3.33 -20.11 -0.16
N HIS A 401 4.59 -20.46 0.09
CA HIS A 401 5.44 -19.89 1.15
C HIS A 401 6.10 -18.55 0.79
N LEU A 402 5.73 -17.93 -0.34
CA LEU A 402 6.37 -16.70 -0.80
C LEU A 402 6.28 -15.53 0.20
N LEU A 403 5.23 -15.48 1.03
CA LEU A 403 5.13 -14.47 2.09
C LEU A 403 6.08 -14.75 3.27
N ASP A 404 6.37 -16.01 3.54
CA ASP A 404 7.34 -16.41 4.58
C ASP A 404 8.76 -15.94 4.16
N GLU A 405 9.09 -16.06 2.86
CA GLU A 405 10.35 -15.54 2.30
C GLU A 405 10.45 -14.01 2.36
N LEU A 406 9.34 -13.30 2.13
CA LEU A 406 9.29 -11.85 2.27
C LEU A 406 9.49 -11.45 3.74
N ALA A 407 8.87 -12.16 4.67
CA ALA A 407 9.04 -11.94 6.10
C ALA A 407 10.50 -12.18 6.51
N GLU A 408 11.13 -13.25 6.02
CA GLU A 408 12.54 -13.54 6.25
C GLU A 408 13.45 -12.45 5.66
N PHE A 409 13.18 -11.96 4.45
CA PHE A 409 13.91 -10.83 3.88
C PHE A 409 13.84 -9.59 4.77
N ILE A 410 12.64 -9.24 5.25
CA ILE A 410 12.45 -8.08 6.13
C ILE A 410 13.15 -8.29 7.47
N ARG A 411 13.13 -9.50 8.03
CA ARG A 411 13.84 -9.86 9.26
C ARG A 411 15.36 -9.79 9.09
N VAL A 412 15.90 -10.28 7.98
CA VAL A 412 17.34 -10.23 7.70
C VAL A 412 17.79 -8.77 7.51
N ARG A 413 16.99 -7.95 6.83
CA ARG A 413 17.30 -6.54 6.56
C ARG A 413 17.17 -5.65 7.79
N ASP A 414 16.04 -5.72 8.50
CA ASP A 414 15.72 -4.80 9.59
C ASP A 414 16.09 -5.35 10.99
N GLY A 415 16.50 -6.62 11.08
CA GLY A 415 16.73 -7.33 12.34
C GLY A 415 15.50 -8.11 12.84
N ASP A 416 15.59 -8.71 14.03
CA ASP A 416 14.50 -9.50 14.65
C ASP A 416 13.31 -8.62 15.06
N LEU A 417 12.57 -8.11 14.07
CA LEU A 417 11.24 -7.59 14.23
C LEU A 417 10.29 -8.78 14.35
N SER A 418 9.72 -8.98 15.53
CA SER A 418 8.61 -9.92 15.69
C SER A 418 7.41 -9.37 14.93
N LEU A 419 7.13 -9.96 13.76
CA LEU A 419 5.94 -9.66 13.00
C LEU A 419 4.82 -10.57 13.49
N GLU A 420 3.84 -10.00 14.21
CA GLU A 420 2.68 -10.76 14.67
C GLU A 420 1.77 -11.21 13.51
N ASP A 421 1.77 -10.49 12.38
CA ASP A 421 1.02 -10.80 11.15
C ASP A 421 1.89 -10.49 9.91
N GLY A 422 2.25 -11.51 9.13
CA GLY A 422 3.00 -11.37 7.86
C GLY A 422 2.31 -10.50 6.81
N ARG A 423 1.02 -10.17 6.96
CA ARG A 423 0.31 -9.24 6.05
C ARG A 423 0.51 -7.78 6.40
N SER A 424 1.01 -7.47 7.59
CA SER A 424 1.54 -6.13 7.89
C SER A 424 2.61 -5.72 6.87
N LEU A 425 3.33 -6.70 6.31
CA LEU A 425 4.33 -6.51 5.25
C LEU A 425 3.73 -5.98 3.95
N LEU A 426 2.43 -6.12 3.74
CA LEU A 426 1.72 -5.63 2.55
C LEU A 426 1.15 -4.21 2.75
N VAL A 427 1.32 -3.60 3.93
CA VAL A 427 0.81 -2.26 4.26
C VAL A 427 1.69 -1.17 3.64
N HIS A 428 1.09 -0.03 3.30
CA HIS A 428 1.74 1.11 2.65
C HIS A 428 3.01 1.64 3.32
N GLU A 429 3.20 1.42 4.61
CA GLU A 429 4.43 1.82 5.30
C GLU A 429 5.62 0.94 4.91
N SER A 430 5.42 -0.34 4.61
CA SER A 430 6.49 -1.21 4.11
C SER A 430 6.99 -0.78 2.71
N ASP A 431 6.14 -0.08 1.93
CA ASP A 431 6.52 0.51 0.64
C ASP A 431 7.46 1.71 0.77
N ARG A 432 7.49 2.38 1.94
CA ARG A 432 8.44 3.46 2.19
C ARG A 432 9.86 2.92 2.27
N HIS A 433 10.00 1.63 2.57
CA HIS A 433 11.27 0.93 2.72
C HIS A 433 11.55 0.12 1.44
N MET A 434 12.75 -0.44 1.28
CA MET A 434 13.03 -1.47 0.27
C MET A 434 12.24 -2.78 0.51
N GLY A 435 10.97 -2.70 0.95
CA GLY A 435 10.11 -3.79 1.39
C GLY A 435 9.36 -4.47 0.25
N PHE A 436 8.07 -4.73 0.45
CA PHE A 436 7.24 -5.57 -0.42
C PHE A 436 7.37 -5.24 -1.92
N ALA A 437 7.19 -3.98 -2.30
CA ALA A 437 7.17 -3.62 -3.72
C ALA A 437 8.53 -3.82 -4.42
N VAL A 438 9.62 -3.55 -3.71
CA VAL A 438 10.99 -3.72 -4.20
C VAL A 438 11.30 -5.20 -4.38
N TRP A 439 11.03 -5.97 -3.33
CA TRP A 439 11.26 -7.41 -3.31
C TRP A 439 10.43 -8.13 -4.37
N MET A 440 9.12 -7.87 -4.45
CA MET A 440 8.26 -8.50 -5.45
C MET A 440 8.64 -8.18 -6.89
N ARG A 441 9.08 -6.95 -7.18
CA ARG A 441 9.60 -6.59 -8.50
C ARG A 441 10.83 -7.41 -8.85
N ALA A 442 11.76 -7.57 -7.92
CA ALA A 442 12.96 -8.36 -8.11
C ALA A 442 12.65 -9.88 -8.26
N VAL A 443 11.75 -10.45 -7.45
CA VAL A 443 11.34 -11.86 -7.57
C VAL A 443 10.68 -12.12 -8.92
N THR A 444 9.76 -11.25 -9.33
CA THR A 444 9.12 -11.33 -10.65
C THR A 444 10.15 -11.24 -11.77
N ARG A 445 11.12 -10.34 -11.61
CA ARG A 445 12.19 -10.11 -12.58
C ARG A 445 13.09 -11.33 -12.72
N TYR A 446 13.57 -11.92 -11.63
CA TYR A 446 14.40 -13.14 -11.65
C TYR A 446 13.62 -14.32 -12.23
N SER A 447 12.34 -14.45 -11.86
CA SER A 447 11.46 -15.50 -12.42
C SER A 447 11.30 -15.33 -13.93
N ALA A 448 11.16 -14.09 -14.41
CA ALA A 448 11.07 -13.80 -15.84
C ALA A 448 12.38 -14.12 -16.57
N LEU A 449 13.53 -13.74 -16.01
CA LEU A 449 14.84 -14.07 -16.58
C LEU A 449 15.07 -15.59 -16.64
N ALA A 450 14.71 -16.33 -15.59
CA ALA A 450 14.81 -17.79 -15.55
C ALA A 450 13.92 -18.47 -16.59
N LEU A 451 12.73 -17.92 -16.87
CA LEU A 451 11.77 -18.51 -17.80
C LEU A 451 11.97 -18.11 -19.26
N LEU A 452 12.43 -16.88 -19.51
CA LEU A 452 12.36 -16.25 -20.83
C LEU A 452 13.72 -15.73 -21.31
N GLY A 453 14.73 -15.76 -20.45
CA GLY A 453 16.11 -15.40 -20.78
C GLY A 453 16.22 -13.96 -21.27
N THR A 454 16.95 -13.77 -22.36
CA THR A 454 17.16 -12.48 -23.02
C THR A 454 15.85 -11.75 -23.38
N THR A 455 14.74 -12.47 -23.62
CA THR A 455 13.43 -11.84 -23.88
C THR A 455 12.92 -11.09 -22.66
N ALA A 456 13.21 -11.62 -21.46
CA ALA A 456 12.86 -10.93 -20.24
C ALA A 456 13.58 -9.60 -20.11
N CYS A 457 14.77 -9.37 -20.71
CA CYS A 457 15.50 -8.10 -20.59
C CYS A 457 14.67 -6.87 -20.95
N GLY A 458 13.67 -7.01 -21.83
CA GLY A 458 12.72 -5.93 -22.14
C GLY A 458 11.57 -5.72 -21.15
N TRP A 459 11.36 -6.62 -20.19
CA TRP A 459 10.23 -6.65 -19.25
C TRP A 459 10.70 -6.22 -17.87
N LEU A 460 10.57 -4.92 -17.59
CA LEU A 460 11.08 -4.29 -16.37
C LEU A 460 10.03 -4.33 -15.25
N GLY A 461 10.50 -4.44 -14.01
CA GLY A 461 9.64 -4.52 -12.83
C GLY A 461 8.65 -5.69 -12.91
N THR A 462 7.37 -5.41 -12.71
CA THR A 462 6.29 -6.41 -12.74
C THR A 462 5.60 -6.55 -14.09
N THR A 463 6.03 -5.84 -15.13
CA THR A 463 5.37 -5.87 -16.46
C THR A 463 5.30 -7.26 -17.09
N ALA A 464 6.18 -8.18 -16.68
CA ALA A 464 6.17 -9.58 -17.10
C ALA A 464 4.85 -10.29 -16.75
N ILE A 465 4.21 -9.98 -15.62
CA ILE A 465 2.99 -10.68 -15.17
C ILE A 465 1.78 -10.36 -16.04
N GLU A 466 1.81 -9.28 -16.81
CA GLU A 466 0.76 -8.89 -17.75
C GLU A 466 0.88 -9.64 -19.08
N LYS A 467 1.98 -10.39 -19.28
CA LYS A 467 2.22 -11.16 -20.51
C LYS A 467 1.68 -12.57 -20.34
N ASP A 468 0.76 -12.94 -21.23
CA ASP A 468 0.24 -14.30 -21.29
C ASP A 468 1.37 -15.33 -21.45
N THR A 469 2.44 -14.98 -22.16
CA THR A 469 3.64 -15.82 -22.31
C THR A 469 4.28 -16.19 -20.97
N PHE A 470 4.39 -15.26 -20.01
CA PHE A 470 4.97 -15.54 -18.70
C PHE A 470 4.09 -16.50 -17.91
N ARG A 471 2.79 -16.18 -17.80
CA ARG A 471 1.82 -17.03 -17.09
C ARG A 471 1.72 -18.43 -17.69
N TYR A 472 1.70 -18.49 -19.02
CA TYR A 472 1.66 -19.73 -19.78
C TYR A 472 2.89 -20.61 -19.53
N ARG A 473 4.10 -20.05 -19.57
CA ARG A 473 5.34 -20.80 -19.33
C ARG A 473 5.47 -21.22 -17.87
N LEU A 474 5.18 -20.33 -16.92
CA LEU A 474 5.22 -20.65 -15.48
C LEU A 474 4.31 -21.84 -15.14
N GLY A 475 3.07 -21.84 -15.63
CA GLY A 475 2.10 -22.90 -15.35
C GLY A 475 2.40 -24.25 -16.02
N ARG A 476 3.42 -24.34 -16.88
CA ARG A 476 3.79 -25.55 -17.60
C ARG A 476 5.15 -26.13 -17.17
N ILE A 477 5.81 -25.52 -16.18
CA ILE A 477 7.03 -26.11 -15.61
C ILE A 477 6.69 -27.47 -15.01
N GLY A 478 7.44 -28.50 -15.41
CA GLY A 478 7.38 -29.84 -14.83
C GLY A 478 7.24 -30.99 -15.83
N PRO A 479 7.07 -32.22 -15.33
CA PRO A 479 7.25 -33.45 -16.11
C PRO A 479 6.22 -33.65 -17.23
N GLY A 480 5.10 -32.91 -17.19
CA GLY A 480 4.05 -32.94 -18.21
C GLY A 480 4.38 -32.10 -19.46
N GLU A 481 5.48 -31.35 -19.48
CA GLU A 481 5.84 -30.51 -20.63
C GLU A 481 6.52 -31.30 -21.75
N THR A 482 6.20 -30.91 -22.98
CA THR A 482 6.81 -31.45 -24.20
C THR A 482 8.27 -30.98 -24.36
N LYS A 483 9.13 -31.81 -24.98
CA LYS A 483 10.50 -31.41 -25.34
C LYS A 483 10.57 -30.15 -26.22
N ALA A 484 9.51 -29.85 -26.97
CA ALA A 484 9.41 -28.62 -27.76
C ALA A 484 9.08 -27.41 -26.88
N GLY A 485 8.21 -27.57 -25.88
CA GLY A 485 7.90 -26.54 -24.89
C GLY A 485 9.08 -26.21 -23.98
N THR A 486 9.79 -27.23 -23.48
CA THR A 486 10.96 -27.00 -22.61
C THR A 486 12.08 -26.25 -23.33
N LYS A 487 12.31 -26.48 -24.64
CA LYS A 487 13.28 -25.72 -25.46
C LYS A 487 13.03 -24.20 -25.51
N THR A 488 11.84 -23.75 -25.11
CA THR A 488 11.53 -22.31 -25.04
C THR A 488 11.88 -21.69 -23.69
N TRP A 489 12.30 -22.50 -22.71
CA TRP A 489 12.69 -22.02 -21.38
C TRP A 489 14.17 -21.68 -21.36
N ALA A 490 14.49 -20.57 -20.69
CA ALA A 490 15.88 -20.20 -20.48
C ALA A 490 16.61 -21.17 -19.53
N ARG A 491 15.93 -21.66 -18.49
CA ARG A 491 16.46 -22.68 -17.59
C ARG A 491 15.59 -23.95 -17.63
N LEU A 492 16.26 -25.10 -17.77
CA LEU A 492 15.64 -26.41 -17.99
C LEU A 492 15.69 -27.29 -16.73
N ASP A 493 16.32 -26.82 -15.66
CA ASP A 493 16.68 -27.59 -14.48
C ASP A 493 15.57 -27.66 -13.41
N TYR A 494 14.42 -27.03 -13.65
CA TYR A 494 13.31 -27.01 -12.71
C TYR A 494 12.32 -28.17 -12.93
N ALA A 495 12.03 -28.90 -11.85
CA ALA A 495 11.09 -30.02 -11.85
C ALA A 495 9.62 -29.56 -11.67
N ASP A 496 9.38 -28.39 -11.10
CA ASP A 496 8.07 -27.78 -10.94
C ASP A 496 8.16 -26.24 -10.78
N PRO A 497 7.03 -25.50 -10.92
CA PRO A 497 7.04 -24.05 -10.84
C PRO A 497 7.45 -23.49 -9.47
N GLY A 498 7.18 -24.22 -8.39
CA GLY A 498 7.49 -23.82 -7.03
C GLY A 498 8.99 -23.82 -6.76
N GLU A 499 9.72 -24.78 -7.33
CA GLU A 499 11.19 -24.82 -7.27
C GLU A 499 11.82 -23.54 -7.87
N LEU A 500 11.34 -23.12 -9.05
CA LEU A 500 11.81 -21.90 -9.71
C LEU A 500 11.55 -20.66 -8.85
N VAL A 501 10.32 -20.51 -8.35
CA VAL A 501 9.95 -19.33 -7.56
C VAL A 501 10.72 -19.30 -6.24
N ARG A 502 10.92 -20.44 -5.58
CA ARG A 502 11.72 -20.56 -4.36
C ARG A 502 13.19 -20.20 -4.59
N GLU A 503 13.82 -20.68 -5.66
CA GLU A 503 15.20 -20.29 -5.99
C GLU A 503 15.29 -18.79 -6.27
N CYS A 504 14.36 -18.26 -7.08
CA CYS A 504 14.33 -16.84 -7.42
C CYS A 504 14.11 -15.95 -6.19
N SER A 505 13.20 -16.32 -5.27
CA SER A 505 12.97 -15.56 -4.04
C SER A 505 14.20 -15.59 -3.14
N ALA A 506 14.84 -16.74 -2.95
CA ALA A 506 16.07 -16.85 -2.15
C ALA A 506 17.21 -15.99 -2.73
N ARG A 507 17.48 -16.08 -4.05
CA ARG A 507 18.51 -15.26 -4.70
C ARG A 507 18.21 -13.76 -4.62
N VAL A 508 16.95 -13.37 -4.77
CA VAL A 508 16.53 -11.97 -4.64
C VAL A 508 16.74 -11.46 -3.22
N THR A 509 16.39 -12.24 -2.21
CA THR A 509 16.62 -11.89 -0.81
C THR A 509 18.10 -11.63 -0.56
N ARG A 510 19.00 -12.50 -1.05
CA ARG A 510 20.46 -12.30 -0.93
C ARG A 510 20.94 -11.05 -1.68
N ALA A 511 20.53 -10.89 -2.94
CA ALA A 511 20.93 -9.74 -3.76
C ALA A 511 20.46 -8.41 -3.15
N LEU A 512 19.20 -8.31 -2.72
CA LEU A 512 18.67 -7.10 -2.09
C LEU A 512 19.32 -6.83 -0.74
N THR A 513 19.57 -7.86 0.07
CA THR A 513 20.28 -7.70 1.35
C THR A 513 21.71 -7.19 1.15
N LEU A 514 22.40 -7.70 0.11
CA LEU A 514 23.74 -7.20 -0.26
C LEU A 514 23.69 -5.73 -0.69
N VAL A 515 22.77 -5.37 -1.58
CA VAL A 515 22.59 -3.98 -2.05
C VAL A 515 22.24 -3.06 -0.90
N ASP A 516 21.28 -3.45 -0.06
CA ASP A 516 20.87 -2.70 1.13
C ASP A 516 22.02 -2.53 2.12
N SER A 517 22.78 -3.60 2.38
CA SER A 517 23.96 -3.55 3.25
C SER A 517 25.05 -2.63 2.69
N VAL A 518 25.26 -2.61 1.37
CA VAL A 518 26.21 -1.68 0.73
C VAL A 518 25.72 -0.24 0.85
N MET A 519 24.44 0.03 0.57
CA MET A 519 23.84 1.35 0.72
C MET A 519 23.95 1.86 2.16
N SER A 520 23.56 1.04 3.15
CA SER A 520 23.57 1.44 4.54
C SER A 520 24.97 1.56 5.12
N ARG A 521 25.89 0.62 4.84
CA ARG A 521 27.21 0.59 5.50
C ARG A 521 28.28 1.38 4.76
N GLU A 522 28.29 1.31 3.43
CA GLU A 522 29.31 1.99 2.62
C GLU A 522 28.86 3.40 2.23
N LEU A 523 27.56 3.61 2.00
CA LEU A 523 27.01 4.91 1.62
C LEU A 523 26.28 5.64 2.75
N GLN A 524 26.17 5.08 3.95
CA GLN A 524 25.35 5.68 5.03
C GLN A 524 23.91 6.03 4.58
N PHE A 525 23.45 5.43 3.48
CA PHE A 525 22.17 5.70 2.84
C PHE A 525 21.18 4.64 3.31
N ASP A 526 20.41 5.00 4.33
CA ASP A 526 19.44 4.11 4.96
C ASP A 526 18.11 4.11 4.18
N HIS A 527 17.67 2.93 3.74
CA HIS A 527 16.42 2.73 2.98
C HIS A 527 15.17 3.12 3.76
N ARG A 528 15.25 3.18 5.09
CA ARG A 528 14.15 3.63 5.96
C ARG A 528 13.96 5.14 5.86
N MET A 529 15.03 5.85 5.53
CA MET A 529 15.08 7.32 5.50
C MET A 529 14.68 7.86 4.14
N ALA A 530 15.18 7.25 3.07
CA ALA A 530 14.76 7.60 1.72
C ALA A 530 14.55 6.36 0.89
N ARG A 531 13.49 6.39 0.10
CA ARG A 531 13.20 5.32 -0.84
C ARG A 531 14.17 5.44 -2.01
N PRO A 532 15.11 4.51 -2.19
CA PRO A 532 15.93 4.51 -3.39
C PRO A 532 15.05 4.25 -4.61
N SER A 533 15.43 4.86 -5.73
CA SER A 533 14.75 4.59 -7.00
C SER A 533 14.98 3.14 -7.39
N MET A 534 13.91 2.34 -7.44
CA MET A 534 14.03 0.95 -7.90
C MET A 534 14.61 0.84 -9.30
N TRP A 535 14.37 1.85 -10.13
CA TRP A 535 14.93 1.90 -11.48
C TRP A 535 16.45 2.03 -11.46
N ALA A 536 17.00 2.80 -10.51
CA ALA A 536 18.44 2.92 -10.33
C ALA A 536 19.07 1.63 -9.78
N LEU A 537 18.35 0.89 -8.92
CA LEU A 537 18.84 -0.37 -8.35
C LEU A 537 18.71 -1.56 -9.31
N THR A 538 17.74 -1.52 -10.23
CA THR A 538 17.38 -2.66 -11.09
C THR A 538 18.57 -3.24 -11.86
N PRO A 539 19.44 -2.47 -12.54
CA PRO A 539 20.56 -3.04 -13.31
C PRO A 539 21.53 -3.85 -12.44
N LEU A 540 21.85 -3.34 -11.24
CA LEU A 540 22.74 -4.04 -10.31
C LEU A 540 22.08 -5.32 -9.78
N ILE A 541 20.81 -5.24 -9.38
CA ILE A 541 20.04 -6.42 -8.98
C ILE A 541 20.02 -7.44 -10.12
N ASP A 542 19.80 -7.01 -11.36
CA ASP A 542 19.79 -7.88 -12.54
C ASP A 542 21.13 -8.57 -12.78
N LEU A 543 22.25 -7.90 -12.50
CA LEU A 543 23.59 -8.49 -12.61
C LEU A 543 23.82 -9.59 -11.58
N LEU A 544 23.36 -9.37 -10.34
CA LEU A 544 23.50 -10.34 -9.26
C LEU A 544 22.73 -11.63 -9.55
N TYR A 545 21.73 -11.64 -10.45
CA TYR A 545 21.07 -12.86 -10.91
C TYR A 545 22.05 -13.91 -11.47
N ARG A 546 23.10 -13.46 -12.19
CA ARG A 546 24.06 -14.34 -12.86
C ARG A 546 25.18 -14.84 -11.95
N VAL A 547 25.33 -14.25 -10.76
CA VAL A 547 26.33 -14.68 -9.77
C VAL A 547 25.98 -16.10 -9.29
N PRO A 548 26.95 -17.04 -9.30
CA PRO A 548 26.74 -18.37 -8.74
C PRO A 548 26.45 -18.32 -7.24
N GLU A 549 25.56 -19.20 -6.77
CA GLU A 549 25.18 -19.26 -5.35
C GLU A 549 26.37 -19.39 -4.37
N PRO A 550 27.42 -20.20 -4.65
CA PRO A 550 28.60 -20.28 -3.79
C PRO A 550 29.40 -18.97 -3.73
N ALA A 551 29.40 -18.19 -4.81
CA ALA A 551 30.17 -16.95 -4.94
C ALA A 551 29.56 -15.79 -4.15
N PHE A 552 28.24 -15.81 -3.86
CA PHE A 552 27.59 -14.75 -3.10
C PHE A 552 28.22 -14.53 -1.72
N LYS A 553 28.57 -15.62 -1.01
CA LYS A 553 29.19 -15.51 0.31
C LYS A 553 30.54 -14.79 0.24
N GLU A 554 31.27 -15.00 -0.85
CA GLU A 554 32.56 -14.36 -1.05
C GLU A 554 32.40 -12.85 -1.31
N ILE A 555 31.54 -12.47 -2.27
CA ILE A 555 31.33 -11.05 -2.60
C ILE A 555 30.67 -10.26 -1.47
N GLU A 556 29.84 -10.90 -0.63
CA GLU A 556 29.24 -10.30 0.56
C GLU A 556 30.30 -9.80 1.56
N HIS A 557 31.46 -10.47 1.62
CA HIS A 557 32.57 -10.17 2.54
C HIS A 557 33.77 -9.49 1.86
N ASP A 558 33.77 -9.36 0.52
CA ASP A 558 34.81 -8.66 -0.21
C ASP A 558 34.65 -7.14 -0.08
N ALA A 559 35.47 -6.51 0.77
CA ALA A 559 35.46 -5.07 0.98
C ALA A 559 35.72 -4.25 -0.31
N GLY A 560 36.55 -4.76 -1.22
CA GLY A 560 36.82 -4.11 -2.50
C GLY A 560 35.61 -4.15 -3.42
N PHE A 561 34.93 -5.31 -3.49
CA PHE A 561 33.68 -5.43 -4.24
C PHE A 561 32.60 -4.51 -3.68
N ARG A 562 32.41 -4.51 -2.35
CA ARG A 562 31.43 -3.65 -1.68
C ARG A 562 31.68 -2.17 -1.96
N ALA A 563 32.92 -1.71 -1.87
CA ALA A 563 33.29 -0.33 -2.20
C ALA A 563 33.09 -0.01 -3.69
N ALA A 564 33.36 -0.94 -4.60
CA ALA A 564 33.08 -0.79 -6.04
C ALA A 564 31.58 -0.66 -6.32
N VAL A 565 30.77 -1.53 -5.72
CA VAL A 565 29.31 -1.49 -5.82
C VAL A 565 28.76 -0.22 -5.17
N ALA A 566 29.31 0.22 -4.04
CA ALA A 566 28.94 1.47 -3.39
C ALA A 566 29.15 2.65 -4.34
N ARG A 567 30.30 2.73 -5.02
CA ARG A 567 30.57 3.77 -6.00
C ARG A 567 29.58 3.76 -7.16
N LEU A 568 29.30 2.58 -7.71
CA LEU A 568 28.33 2.41 -8.78
C LEU A 568 26.91 2.82 -8.36
N LEU A 569 26.48 2.43 -7.17
CA LEU A 569 25.20 2.82 -6.59
C LEU A 569 25.14 4.32 -6.34
N HIS A 570 26.24 4.91 -5.85
CA HIS A 570 26.35 6.34 -5.63
C HIS A 570 26.08 7.11 -6.92
N TRP A 571 26.74 6.73 -8.03
CA TRP A 571 26.45 7.30 -9.34
C TRP A 571 25.02 6.98 -9.78
N ALA A 572 24.58 5.72 -9.76
CA ALA A 572 23.25 5.35 -10.24
C ALA A 572 22.10 6.06 -9.50
N LEU A 573 22.25 6.34 -8.21
CA LEU A 573 21.24 7.03 -7.38
C LEU A 573 21.28 8.56 -7.55
N LEU A 574 22.39 9.14 -7.97
CA LEU A 574 22.50 10.54 -8.40
C LEU A 574 22.06 10.75 -9.85
N ALA A 575 21.80 9.68 -10.58
CA ALA A 575 21.47 9.74 -11.98
C ALA A 575 20.18 10.52 -12.23
N PRO A 576 20.13 11.33 -13.31
CA PRO A 576 18.85 11.81 -13.78
C PRO A 576 17.94 10.62 -14.07
N TYR A 577 16.63 10.85 -13.97
CA TYR A 577 15.61 9.84 -14.21
C TYR A 577 15.90 9.02 -15.49
N LEU A 578 16.17 7.72 -15.31
CA LEU A 578 16.32 6.75 -16.39
C LEU A 578 14.93 6.25 -16.78
N ASP A 579 14.56 6.46 -18.03
CA ASP A 579 13.30 5.93 -18.55
C ASP A 579 13.39 4.44 -18.91
N GLN A 580 12.29 3.88 -19.43
CA GLN A 580 12.23 2.47 -19.80
C GLN A 580 13.17 2.08 -20.93
N ALA A 581 13.43 2.97 -21.89
CA ALA A 581 14.36 2.69 -22.98
C ALA A 581 15.80 2.70 -22.46
N ASP A 582 16.14 3.69 -21.62
CA ASP A 582 17.46 3.80 -21.00
C ASP A 582 17.77 2.58 -20.12
N LEU A 583 16.83 2.19 -19.25
CA LEU A 583 17.01 1.04 -18.36
C LEU A 583 17.13 -0.26 -19.15
N ARG A 584 16.36 -0.42 -20.23
CA ARG A 584 16.47 -1.59 -21.11
C ARG A 584 17.82 -1.65 -21.80
N ARG A 585 18.31 -0.52 -22.34
CA ARG A 585 19.64 -0.43 -22.94
C ARG A 585 20.72 -0.81 -21.92
N LEU A 586 20.67 -0.22 -20.73
CA LEU A 586 21.61 -0.51 -19.66
C LEU A 586 21.61 -2.02 -19.31
N ILE A 587 20.44 -2.62 -19.12
CA ILE A 587 20.32 -4.06 -18.85
C ILE A 587 20.81 -4.94 -20.00
N SER A 588 20.54 -4.57 -21.25
CA SER A 588 21.07 -5.28 -22.42
C SER A 588 22.60 -5.22 -22.45
N ASP A 589 23.17 -4.04 -22.26
CA ASP A 589 24.62 -3.81 -22.34
C ASP A 589 25.36 -4.50 -21.18
N ILE A 590 24.84 -4.45 -19.94
CA ILE A 590 25.49 -5.13 -18.81
C ILE A 590 25.50 -6.66 -18.96
N HIS A 591 24.47 -7.24 -19.57
CA HIS A 591 24.40 -8.68 -19.83
C HIS A 591 25.08 -9.11 -21.12
N ASP A 592 25.56 -8.16 -21.93
CA ASP A 592 26.11 -8.40 -23.28
C ASP A 592 25.09 -9.07 -24.22
N VAL A 593 23.82 -8.66 -24.11
CA VAL A 593 22.74 -9.18 -24.94
C VAL A 593 22.69 -8.42 -26.26
N PRO A 594 22.78 -9.09 -27.42
CA PRO A 594 22.74 -8.40 -28.69
C PRO A 594 21.40 -7.68 -28.89
N ASN A 595 21.42 -6.54 -29.59
CA ASN A 595 20.22 -5.75 -29.90
C ASN A 595 19.20 -6.48 -30.79
N THR A 596 19.54 -7.66 -31.31
CA THR A 596 18.63 -8.51 -32.09
C THR A 596 17.80 -9.41 -31.18
N TYR A 597 16.54 -9.63 -31.56
CA TYR A 597 15.65 -10.54 -30.84
C TYR A 597 16.15 -11.99 -31.00
N VAL A 598 16.78 -12.52 -29.95
CA VAL A 598 17.19 -13.92 -29.86
C VAL A 598 16.62 -14.45 -28.56
N GLU A 599 15.79 -15.50 -28.60
CA GLU A 599 15.30 -16.18 -27.39
C GLU A 599 16.38 -17.13 -26.89
N GLU A 600 17.26 -16.64 -26.02
CA GLU A 600 18.36 -17.43 -25.46
C GLU A 600 18.33 -17.38 -23.93
N PRO A 601 18.70 -18.49 -23.25
CA PRO A 601 19.03 -18.47 -21.84
C PRO A 601 20.02 -17.35 -21.51
N LEU A 602 19.84 -16.70 -20.36
CA LEU A 602 20.93 -15.96 -19.71
C LEU A 602 21.64 -16.94 -18.78
N PRO A 603 22.77 -17.55 -19.19
CA PRO A 603 23.43 -18.55 -18.37
C PRO A 603 23.99 -17.89 -17.10
N PRO A 604 23.99 -18.62 -15.96
CA PRO A 604 24.79 -18.22 -14.82
C PRO A 604 26.26 -18.13 -15.26
N TRP A 605 27.02 -17.26 -14.59
CA TRP A 605 28.47 -17.20 -14.80
C TRP A 605 29.14 -18.50 -14.38
N SER A 606 30.38 -18.70 -14.84
CA SER A 606 31.13 -19.94 -14.60
C SER A 606 31.22 -20.27 -13.10
N LEU A 607 31.26 -21.56 -12.75
CA LEU A 607 31.54 -21.98 -11.37
C LEU A 607 33.04 -21.86 -11.02
N ASN A 608 33.90 -21.56 -12.01
CA ASN A 608 35.33 -21.33 -11.80
C ASN A 608 35.56 -19.93 -11.21
N ASP A 609 36.25 -19.88 -10.07
CA ASP A 609 36.50 -18.66 -9.28
C ASP A 609 37.14 -17.51 -10.07
N GLU A 610 38.06 -17.79 -11.00
CA GLU A 610 38.69 -16.73 -11.79
C GLU A 610 37.79 -16.23 -12.92
N GLU A 611 36.97 -17.11 -13.49
CA GLU A 611 36.13 -16.81 -14.64
C GLU A 611 34.94 -15.94 -14.26
N TRP A 612 34.16 -16.29 -13.22
CA TRP A 612 32.99 -15.48 -12.86
C TRP A 612 33.37 -14.09 -12.35
N ARG A 613 34.51 -13.96 -11.65
CA ARG A 613 35.01 -12.64 -11.22
C ARG A 613 35.37 -11.78 -12.44
N GLY A 614 36.01 -12.37 -13.45
CA GLY A 614 36.30 -11.70 -14.72
C GLY A 614 35.04 -11.28 -15.47
N GLU A 615 34.03 -12.15 -15.53
CA GLU A 615 32.74 -11.87 -16.17
C GLU A 615 31.96 -10.76 -15.44
N LEU A 616 31.88 -10.83 -14.10
CA LEU A 616 31.26 -9.79 -13.27
C LEU A 616 31.97 -8.46 -13.41
N ARG A 617 33.30 -8.43 -13.32
CA ARG A 617 34.11 -7.22 -13.57
C ARG A 617 33.82 -6.64 -14.95
N GLY A 618 33.83 -7.46 -15.99
CA GLY A 618 33.50 -7.01 -17.35
C GLY A 618 32.10 -6.41 -17.44
N ALA A 619 31.13 -6.98 -16.73
CA ALA A 619 29.77 -6.46 -16.65
C ALA A 619 29.68 -5.13 -15.89
N LEU A 620 30.42 -4.96 -14.78
CA LEU A 620 30.51 -3.70 -14.04
C LEU A 620 31.19 -2.61 -14.87
N SER A 621 32.21 -2.94 -15.68
CA SER A 621 32.80 -1.99 -16.63
C SER A 621 31.81 -1.57 -17.72
N ARG A 622 31.03 -2.50 -18.29
CA ARG A 622 29.96 -2.17 -19.24
C ARG A 622 28.86 -1.31 -18.61
N TYR A 623 28.51 -1.58 -17.35
CA TYR A 623 27.59 -0.73 -16.59
C TYR A 623 28.09 0.72 -16.59
N GLN A 624 29.32 0.96 -16.13
CA GLN A 624 29.88 2.31 -16.01
C GLN A 624 29.86 3.04 -17.35
N SER A 625 30.39 2.41 -18.41
CA SER A 625 30.42 3.03 -19.73
C SER A 625 29.02 3.39 -20.23
N THR A 626 28.07 2.47 -20.08
CA THR A 626 26.70 2.70 -20.55
C THR A 626 25.98 3.76 -19.73
N LEU A 627 26.14 3.74 -18.40
CA LEU A 627 25.57 4.75 -17.52
C LEU A 627 26.13 6.15 -17.86
N LEU A 628 27.45 6.26 -18.10
CA LEU A 628 28.07 7.53 -18.46
C LEU A 628 27.55 8.06 -19.79
N ASP A 629 27.38 7.20 -20.80
CA ASP A 629 26.81 7.59 -22.08
C ASP A 629 25.37 8.09 -21.95
N LEU A 630 24.56 7.43 -21.12
CA LEU A 630 23.19 7.87 -20.81
C LEU A 630 23.21 9.23 -20.10
N TRP A 631 24.11 9.43 -19.15
CA TRP A 631 24.28 10.70 -18.45
C TRP A 631 24.70 11.83 -19.38
N ARG A 632 25.67 11.59 -20.26
CA ARG A 632 26.13 12.53 -21.28
C ARG A 632 24.98 13.02 -22.16
N ALA A 633 24.18 12.09 -22.67
CA ALA A 633 23.03 12.41 -23.50
C ALA A 633 21.97 13.24 -22.74
N ARG A 634 21.73 12.91 -21.47
CA ARG A 634 20.77 13.62 -20.62
C ARG A 634 21.26 15.01 -20.25
N ASP A 635 22.52 15.17 -19.82
CA ASP A 635 23.09 16.48 -19.50
C ASP A 635 23.09 17.41 -20.71
N ALA A 636 23.42 16.90 -21.90
CA ALA A 636 23.32 17.69 -23.14
C ALA A 636 21.88 18.20 -23.37
N THR A 637 20.88 17.31 -23.21
CA THR A 637 19.46 17.67 -23.37
C THR A 637 18.98 18.66 -22.30
N TYR A 638 19.37 18.48 -21.03
CA TYR A 638 18.99 19.37 -19.95
C TYR A 638 19.64 20.74 -20.08
N SER A 639 20.92 20.78 -20.43
CA SER A 639 21.68 22.01 -20.62
C SER A 639 21.11 22.82 -21.79
N GLU A 640 20.79 22.17 -22.92
CA GLU A 640 20.12 22.83 -24.05
C GLU A 640 18.78 23.48 -23.63
N ARG A 641 17.95 22.76 -22.88
CA ARG A 641 16.65 23.28 -22.38
C ARG A 641 16.80 24.47 -21.44
N ARG A 642 17.91 24.54 -20.69
CA ARG A 642 18.20 25.65 -19.76
C ARG A 642 18.98 26.79 -20.40
N GLY A 643 19.44 26.63 -21.66
CA GLY A 643 20.34 27.59 -22.29
C GLY A 643 21.74 27.60 -21.65
N GLU A 644 22.13 26.49 -21.02
CA GLU A 644 23.44 26.28 -20.41
C GLU A 644 24.32 25.42 -21.33
N GLN A 645 25.63 25.47 -21.13
CA GLN A 645 26.55 24.55 -21.81
C GLN A 645 26.56 23.19 -21.10
N PRO A 646 26.61 22.07 -21.85
CA PRO A 646 26.85 20.75 -21.26
C PRO A 646 28.15 20.70 -20.47
N ALA A 647 28.25 19.77 -19.53
CA ALA A 647 29.47 19.56 -18.75
C ALA A 647 30.67 19.25 -19.67
N LEU A 648 31.81 19.87 -19.38
CA LEU A 648 33.07 19.59 -20.08
C LEU A 648 33.67 18.31 -19.52
N LEU A 649 33.67 17.26 -20.33
CA LEU A 649 34.14 15.94 -19.93
C LEU A 649 35.56 15.69 -20.42
N THR A 650 36.40 15.14 -19.55
CA THR A 650 37.83 14.93 -19.79
C THR A 650 38.12 13.55 -20.39
N GLY A 651 37.14 12.63 -20.31
CA GLY A 651 37.32 11.23 -20.68
C GLY A 651 37.85 10.36 -19.54
N ASP A 652 38.24 10.95 -18.41
CA ASP A 652 38.45 10.20 -17.17
C ASP A 652 37.10 9.86 -16.55
N LEU A 653 36.78 8.57 -16.43
CA LEU A 653 35.47 8.10 -15.98
C LEU A 653 35.10 8.65 -14.60
N SER A 654 36.04 8.64 -13.65
CA SER A 654 35.77 9.07 -12.26
C SER A 654 35.49 10.56 -12.19
N HIS A 655 36.31 11.37 -12.87
CA HIS A 655 36.11 12.81 -12.97
C HIS A 655 34.80 13.16 -13.70
N ASP A 656 34.53 12.53 -14.85
CA ASP A 656 33.32 12.78 -15.65
C ASP A 656 32.04 12.48 -14.85
N PHE A 657 32.00 11.33 -14.15
CA PHE A 657 30.88 11.00 -13.26
C PHE A 657 30.75 11.98 -12.09
N THR A 658 31.87 12.43 -11.53
CA THR A 658 31.87 13.41 -10.43
C THR A 658 31.24 14.72 -10.88
N GLU A 659 31.67 15.28 -12.02
CA GLU A 659 31.13 16.55 -12.52
C GLU A 659 29.64 16.46 -12.86
N LEU A 660 29.24 15.43 -13.59
CA LEU A 660 27.84 15.21 -13.93
C LEU A 660 26.99 14.95 -12.67
N GLY A 661 27.54 14.22 -11.69
CA GLY A 661 26.84 13.85 -10.46
C GLY A 661 26.63 15.03 -9.54
N VAL A 662 27.66 15.87 -9.35
CA VAL A 662 27.57 17.12 -8.58
C VAL A 662 26.60 18.09 -9.25
N ARG A 663 26.61 18.19 -10.59
CA ARG A 663 25.68 19.03 -11.35
C ARG A 663 24.22 18.57 -11.18
N ALA A 664 23.96 17.27 -11.32
CA ALA A 664 22.64 16.69 -11.09
C ALA A 664 22.19 16.88 -9.63
N PHE A 665 23.05 16.56 -8.66
CA PHE A 665 22.75 16.71 -7.24
C PHE A 665 22.47 18.16 -6.85
N ARG A 666 23.20 19.13 -7.42
CA ARG A 666 22.92 20.56 -7.21
C ARG A 666 21.52 20.92 -7.66
N ALA A 667 21.09 20.48 -8.85
CA ALA A 667 19.74 20.70 -9.33
C ALA A 667 18.70 20.08 -8.39
N ASP A 668 18.92 18.83 -7.97
CA ASP A 668 18.06 18.12 -7.03
C ASP A 668 17.95 18.84 -5.67
N VAL A 669 19.05 19.35 -5.12
CA VAL A 669 19.06 20.14 -3.87
C VAL A 669 18.24 21.42 -4.01
N HIS A 670 18.34 22.11 -5.15
CA HIS A 670 17.59 23.35 -5.40
C HIS A 670 16.09 23.12 -5.61
N GLU A 671 15.74 22.00 -6.24
CA GLU A 671 14.36 21.59 -6.55
C GLU A 671 13.69 20.80 -5.42
N SER A 672 14.47 20.31 -4.45
CA SER A 672 13.97 19.54 -3.32
C SER A 672 13.09 20.39 -2.40
N ARG A 673 11.78 20.20 -2.56
CA ARG A 673 10.72 20.87 -1.80
C ARG A 673 9.80 19.88 -1.10
N SER A 674 10.21 18.63 -0.94
CA SER A 674 9.37 17.57 -0.38
C SER A 674 10.21 16.63 0.49
N LEU A 675 9.65 16.17 1.60
CA LEU A 675 10.25 15.11 2.43
C LEU A 675 10.49 13.82 1.64
N GLN A 676 9.76 13.61 0.53
CA GLN A 676 9.90 12.43 -0.31
C GLN A 676 10.91 12.60 -1.46
N HIS A 677 11.57 13.76 -1.56
CA HIS A 677 12.55 14.00 -2.61
C HIS A 677 13.79 13.12 -2.38
N PRO A 678 14.38 12.50 -3.42
CA PRO A 678 15.55 11.61 -3.28
C PRO A 678 16.74 12.27 -2.56
N ALA A 679 17.00 13.55 -2.82
CA ALA A 679 18.06 14.32 -2.16
C ALA A 679 17.97 14.31 -0.62
N VAL A 680 16.78 14.13 -0.03
CA VAL A 680 16.61 14.06 1.43
C VAL A 680 17.32 12.83 2.02
N GLY A 681 17.42 11.73 1.27
CA GLY A 681 18.24 10.58 1.66
C GLY A 681 19.73 10.89 1.68
N TRP A 682 20.19 11.66 0.70
CA TRP A 682 21.58 12.12 0.65
C TRP A 682 21.93 13.09 1.76
N LEU A 683 20.99 13.94 2.19
CA LEU A 683 21.19 14.75 3.40
C LEU A 683 21.51 13.87 4.61
N TYR A 684 20.77 12.79 4.82
CA TYR A 684 21.05 11.85 5.92
C TYR A 684 22.44 11.25 5.81
N ALA A 685 22.77 10.74 4.63
CA ALA A 685 24.06 10.11 4.36
C ALA A 685 25.23 11.09 4.60
N ILE A 686 25.11 12.34 4.13
CA ILE A 686 26.11 13.39 4.34
C ILE A 686 26.24 13.75 5.82
N GLU A 687 25.12 14.00 6.51
CA GLU A 687 25.14 14.32 7.96
C GLU A 687 25.81 13.18 8.75
N ARG A 688 25.45 11.92 8.46
CA ARG A 688 26.00 10.74 9.13
C ARG A 688 27.47 10.51 8.81
N LEU A 689 27.88 10.71 7.56
CA LEU A 689 29.29 10.67 7.15
C LEU A 689 30.12 11.73 7.87
N GLY A 690 29.56 12.93 8.09
CA GLY A 690 30.16 14.00 8.88
C GLY A 690 30.17 13.75 10.39
N GLY A 691 29.58 12.65 10.88
CA GLY A 691 29.50 12.32 12.30
C GLY A 691 28.38 13.05 13.05
N ALA A 692 27.33 13.48 12.35
CA ALA A 692 26.17 14.10 12.98
C ALA A 692 25.55 13.13 14.00
N ARG A 693 25.21 13.68 15.16
CA ARG A 693 24.59 12.99 16.29
C ARG A 693 23.39 13.81 16.78
N GLU A 694 22.69 13.31 17.78
CA GLU A 694 21.67 14.12 18.45
C GLU A 694 22.28 15.37 19.09
N PHE A 695 21.48 16.44 19.18
CA PHE A 695 21.85 17.64 19.94
C PHE A 695 21.93 17.33 21.44
N GLN A 696 22.78 18.06 22.16
CA GLN A 696 22.88 17.88 23.61
C GLN A 696 21.57 18.23 24.32
N TRP A 697 21.04 17.26 25.08
CA TRP A 697 19.77 17.38 25.79
C TRP A 697 19.81 18.47 26.86
N GLU A 698 20.93 18.57 27.58
CA GLU A 698 21.13 19.58 28.61
C GLU A 698 20.97 21.00 28.04
N ALA A 699 21.51 21.24 26.84
CA ALA A 699 21.34 22.52 26.13
C ALA A 699 19.87 22.76 25.74
N GLN A 700 19.14 21.73 25.31
CA GLN A 700 17.71 21.85 25.00
C GLN A 700 16.88 22.16 26.25
N TYR A 701 17.17 21.54 27.39
CA TYR A 701 16.47 21.80 28.65
C TYR A 701 16.73 23.21 29.20
N GLU A 702 17.98 23.67 29.09
CA GLU A 702 18.36 25.03 29.46
C GLU A 702 17.66 26.07 28.59
N GLY A 703 17.75 25.93 27.26
CA GLY A 703 17.08 26.86 26.35
C GLY A 703 15.57 26.89 26.56
N TYR A 704 14.94 25.77 26.90
CA TYR A 704 13.51 25.75 27.25
C TYR A 704 13.19 26.59 28.49
N ARG A 705 13.98 26.46 29.55
CA ARG A 705 13.80 27.26 30.77
C ARG A 705 14.03 28.74 30.51
N GLU A 706 15.11 29.07 29.80
CA GLU A 706 15.53 30.45 29.53
C GLU A 706 14.57 31.18 28.59
N SER A 707 14.06 30.49 27.56
CA SER A 707 13.16 31.08 26.57
C SER A 707 11.69 31.10 26.98
N SER A 708 11.36 30.60 28.18
CA SER A 708 9.98 30.35 28.62
C SER A 708 9.22 29.42 27.66
N GLY A 709 9.89 28.37 27.19
CA GLY A 709 9.31 27.31 26.36
C GLY A 709 9.21 27.60 24.85
N ARG A 710 9.85 28.67 24.36
CA ARG A 710 9.89 29.04 22.94
C ARG A 710 10.95 28.29 22.14
N THR A 711 12.05 27.93 22.79
CA THR A 711 13.16 27.11 22.27
C THR A 711 13.33 25.86 23.13
N GLY A 712 14.04 24.86 22.62
CA GLY A 712 14.37 23.65 23.37
C GLY A 712 13.16 22.77 23.73
N ILE A 713 13.36 21.89 24.71
CA ILE A 713 12.35 20.93 25.18
C ILE A 713 12.20 20.96 26.70
N PRO A 714 11.00 20.68 27.25
CA PRO A 714 10.81 20.63 28.69
C PRO A 714 11.60 19.47 29.30
N THR A 715 12.15 19.67 30.50
CA THR A 715 12.72 18.57 31.28
C THR A 715 11.61 17.58 31.64
N PRO A 716 11.72 16.29 31.27
CA PRO A 716 10.70 15.30 31.58
C PRO A 716 10.57 15.08 33.09
N ALA A 717 9.37 14.72 33.55
CA ALA A 717 9.10 14.46 34.97
C ALA A 717 9.83 13.22 35.53
N SER A 718 10.37 12.37 34.66
CA SER A 718 11.25 11.26 34.99
C SER A 718 12.38 11.21 33.95
N PRO A 719 13.64 10.95 34.34
CA PRO A 719 14.72 10.80 33.38
C PRO A 719 14.34 9.68 32.40
N HIS A 720 14.45 9.95 31.09
CA HIS A 720 14.13 8.95 30.07
C HIS A 720 14.99 7.71 30.35
N ARG A 721 14.35 6.56 30.64
CA ARG A 721 15.06 5.27 30.81
C ARG A 721 15.96 4.96 29.61
N ASP A 722 15.61 5.51 28.45
CA ASP A 722 16.33 5.36 27.20
C ASP A 722 17.60 6.22 27.13
N GLU A 723 17.73 7.31 27.87
CA GLU A 723 18.90 8.21 27.78
C GLU A 723 20.23 7.47 28.06
N ALA A 724 20.23 6.53 29.02
CA ALA A 724 21.38 5.70 29.33
C ALA A 724 21.62 4.55 28.33
N LEU A 725 20.57 4.09 27.64
CA LEU A 725 20.66 3.08 26.58
C LEU A 725 21.18 3.68 25.27
N LEU A 726 20.81 4.93 24.99
CA LEU A 726 21.16 5.70 23.81
C LEU A 726 22.61 6.23 23.83
N ARG A 727 23.19 6.41 25.02
CA ARG A 727 24.62 6.76 25.20
C ARG A 727 25.57 5.58 24.95
N ARG A 728 25.07 4.36 24.69
CA ARG A 728 25.90 3.16 24.46
C ARG A 728 26.00 2.87 22.96
N PRO A 729 27.14 3.20 22.30
CA PRO A 729 27.32 2.95 20.86
C PRO A 729 27.37 1.45 20.48
N ASP A 730 27.61 0.55 21.45
CA ASP A 730 27.96 -0.85 21.17
C ASP A 730 26.80 -1.86 21.12
N ARG A 731 25.56 -1.46 21.44
CA ARG A 731 24.39 -2.34 21.19
C ARG A 731 23.78 -1.91 19.88
N GLY A 732 23.88 -2.81 18.90
CA GLY A 732 23.61 -2.57 17.47
C GLY A 732 22.46 -1.62 17.18
N GLU A 733 22.63 -0.90 16.07
CA GLU A 733 21.84 0.19 15.44
C GLU A 733 20.30 0.02 15.38
N GLN A 734 19.74 -1.02 15.99
CA GLN A 734 18.34 -1.43 15.94
C GLN A 734 17.36 -0.56 16.75
N GLN A 735 17.82 0.40 17.58
CA GLN A 735 16.89 1.19 18.44
C GLN A 735 16.71 2.66 18.06
N LEU A 736 17.55 3.20 17.17
CA LEU A 736 17.44 4.59 16.72
C LEU A 736 16.84 4.63 15.32
N TYR A 737 15.58 5.06 15.26
CA TYR A 737 14.88 5.31 14.01
C TYR A 737 15.03 6.80 13.70
N PRO A 738 15.90 7.20 12.75
CA PRO A 738 16.02 8.60 12.40
C PRO A 738 14.69 9.09 11.82
N GLU A 739 14.31 10.33 12.14
CA GLU A 739 13.14 10.95 11.53
C GLU A 739 13.50 12.25 10.83
N LYS A 740 12.78 12.52 9.73
CA LYS A 740 12.89 13.78 9.00
C LYS A 740 12.31 14.88 9.88
N GLN A 741 13.14 15.84 10.26
CA GLN A 741 12.72 16.99 11.05
C GLN A 741 13.01 18.29 10.32
N HIS A 742 12.21 19.31 10.60
CA HIS A 742 12.48 20.66 10.15
C HIS A 742 13.33 21.39 11.19
N ILE A 743 14.37 22.08 10.73
CA ILE A 743 15.21 22.92 11.59
C ILE A 743 14.44 24.17 12.01
N VAL A 744 13.94 24.93 11.04
CA VAL A 744 12.93 25.98 11.25
C VAL A 744 11.57 25.27 11.32
N PRO A 745 10.84 25.37 12.44
CA PRO A 745 9.62 24.60 12.63
C PRO A 745 8.62 24.80 11.49
N PHE A 746 8.01 23.70 11.02
CA PHE A 746 7.23 23.69 9.78
C PHE A 746 6.15 24.77 9.72
N ASP A 747 5.44 25.04 10.82
CA ASP A 747 4.40 26.07 10.82
C ASP A 747 4.94 27.48 10.62
N TYR A 748 6.14 27.78 11.15
CA TYR A 748 6.83 29.05 10.89
C TYR A 748 7.38 29.09 9.47
N ALA A 749 8.08 28.05 9.03
CA ALA A 749 8.61 27.98 7.66
C ALA A 749 7.50 28.16 6.60
N ARG A 750 6.32 27.56 6.83
CA ARG A 750 5.14 27.72 5.96
C ARG A 750 4.62 29.17 5.94
N ARG A 751 4.61 29.85 7.10
CA ARG A 751 4.21 31.26 7.20
C ARG A 751 5.22 32.20 6.56
N ILE A 752 6.52 31.98 6.80
CA ILE A 752 7.63 32.75 6.20
C ILE A 752 7.59 32.62 4.67
N ALA A 753 7.38 31.41 4.16
CA ALA A 753 7.30 31.16 2.72
C ALA A 753 6.01 31.72 2.08
N ASN A 754 5.02 32.13 2.88
CA ASN A 754 3.71 32.59 2.44
C ASN A 754 3.05 31.67 1.37
N LYS A 755 3.25 30.35 1.49
CA LYS A 755 2.68 29.35 0.58
C LYS A 755 2.01 28.23 1.37
N GLY A 756 0.87 27.77 0.86
CA GLY A 756 0.19 26.59 1.38
C GLY A 756 1.05 25.33 1.26
N GLY A 757 0.66 24.29 1.99
CA GLY A 757 1.34 22.99 1.95
C GLY A 757 1.15 22.21 3.24
N THR A 758 1.27 20.90 3.13
CA THR A 758 1.42 19.96 4.24
C THR A 758 2.86 19.44 4.28
N ARG A 759 3.26 18.81 5.38
CA ARG A 759 4.57 18.12 5.48
C ARG A 759 4.77 17.09 4.35
N ALA A 760 3.68 16.52 3.82
CA ALA A 760 3.72 15.50 2.78
C ALA A 760 3.77 16.03 1.33
N THR A 761 3.58 17.33 1.11
CA THR A 761 3.47 17.93 -0.25
C THR A 761 4.66 18.83 -0.57
N ALA A 762 4.91 19.05 -1.85
CA ALA A 762 5.93 20.00 -2.30
C ALA A 762 5.65 21.43 -1.77
N SER A 763 6.57 22.03 -1.02
CA SER A 763 6.45 23.36 -0.43
C SER A 763 7.84 23.97 -0.16
N PRO A 764 8.03 25.30 -0.26
CA PRO A 764 9.28 25.94 0.19
C PRO A 764 9.61 25.71 1.65
N ALA A 765 8.60 25.48 2.51
CA ALA A 765 8.83 25.11 3.91
C ALA A 765 9.56 23.76 4.08
N ASN A 766 9.43 22.89 3.07
CA ASN A 766 10.10 21.59 2.96
C ASN A 766 11.35 21.68 2.08
N ALA A 767 11.94 22.86 1.91
CA ALA A 767 13.24 23.01 1.26
C ALA A 767 14.27 22.15 1.98
N ILE A 768 15.12 21.46 1.23
CA ILE A 768 16.07 20.51 1.83
C ILE A 768 17.02 21.14 2.85
N GLY A 769 17.43 22.40 2.64
CA GLY A 769 18.23 23.15 3.61
C GLY A 769 17.52 23.41 4.94
N ASN A 770 16.19 23.29 5.00
CA ASN A 770 15.42 23.34 6.24
C ASN A 770 15.19 21.95 6.88
N LEU A 771 15.66 20.88 6.25
CA LEU A 771 15.48 19.53 6.76
C LEU A 771 16.73 19.05 7.49
N THR A 772 16.56 18.11 8.41
CA THR A 772 17.65 17.41 9.09
C THR A 772 17.13 16.11 9.70
N TRP A 773 18.02 15.32 10.28
CA TRP A 773 17.66 14.02 10.85
C TRP A 773 17.89 13.95 12.35
N LEU A 774 16.83 13.68 13.11
CA LEU A 774 16.82 13.58 14.57
C LEU A 774 15.80 12.50 14.97
N SER A 775 16.15 11.62 15.91
CA SER A 775 15.30 10.50 16.34
C SER A 775 14.12 10.96 17.21
N GLN A 776 12.87 10.60 16.84
CA GLN A 776 11.64 10.92 17.61
C GLN A 776 11.68 10.42 19.05
N ARG A 777 12.25 9.22 19.24
CA ARG A 777 12.39 8.58 20.55
C ARG A 777 13.35 9.35 21.45
N GLN A 778 14.27 10.12 20.85
CA GLN A 778 15.28 10.91 21.55
C GLN A 778 14.95 12.39 21.68
N ASN A 779 13.72 12.81 21.45
CA ASN A 779 13.31 14.15 21.84
C ASN A 779 12.06 14.08 22.73
N GLY A 780 11.43 12.92 22.85
CA GLY A 780 10.20 12.76 23.64
C GLY A 780 9.07 13.64 23.10
N LEU A 781 9.19 14.06 21.84
CA LEU A 781 8.26 14.95 21.18
C LEU A 781 7.54 14.18 20.06
N ASP A 782 6.29 14.54 19.80
CA ASP A 782 5.66 14.33 18.49
C ASP A 782 6.39 15.18 17.40
N GLY A 783 7.64 14.81 17.09
CA GLY A 783 8.60 15.59 16.30
C GLY A 783 9.05 16.89 16.99
N PHE A 784 10.05 17.61 16.48
CA PHE A 784 10.19 19.02 16.87
C PHE A 784 8.86 19.69 16.54
N SER A 785 8.07 19.93 17.58
CA SER A 785 6.80 20.65 17.51
C SER A 785 7.03 22.05 16.91
N ASN A 786 6.15 23.02 17.16
CA ASN A 786 6.42 24.40 16.75
C ASN A 786 7.47 25.12 17.63
N ARG A 787 8.50 24.41 18.10
CA ARG A 787 9.59 24.93 18.94
C ARG A 787 10.93 24.88 18.22
N TRP A 788 11.74 25.90 18.43
CA TRP A 788 13.06 26.03 17.83
C TRP A 788 14.08 25.18 18.59
N ALA A 789 14.90 24.41 17.88
CA ALA A 789 16.01 23.67 18.48
C ALA A 789 17.07 24.64 19.02
N VAL A 790 17.67 24.31 20.17
CA VAL A 790 18.85 25.04 20.67
C VAL A 790 20.06 24.55 19.89
N MET A 791 20.80 25.48 19.28
CA MET A 791 22.03 25.20 18.54
C MET A 791 23.21 25.83 19.29
N ASP A 792 23.68 25.14 20.31
CA ASP A 792 24.75 25.63 21.17
C ASP A 792 26.11 25.41 20.50
N ASN A 793 26.77 26.49 20.06
CA ASN A 793 28.03 26.37 19.33
C ASN A 793 29.17 25.77 20.17
N GLU A 794 29.18 25.99 21.48
CA GLU A 794 30.25 25.47 22.34
C GLU A 794 30.05 23.97 22.61
N ARG A 795 28.80 23.56 22.85
CA ARG A 795 28.45 22.19 23.24
C ARG A 795 28.20 21.25 22.04
N ASP A 796 27.68 21.77 20.94
CA ASP A 796 27.30 21.01 19.75
C ASP A 796 28.21 21.29 18.54
N HIS A 797 29.40 21.88 18.73
CA HIS A 797 30.29 22.32 17.64
C HIS A 797 30.44 21.29 16.50
N GLU A 798 30.91 20.09 16.83
CA GLU A 798 31.12 19.00 15.85
C GLU A 798 29.83 18.63 15.12
N ASN A 799 28.70 18.62 15.84
CA ASN A 799 27.40 18.29 15.28
C ASN A 799 26.89 19.40 14.36
N LEU A 800 27.17 20.67 14.68
CA LEU A 800 26.84 21.82 13.86
C LEU A 800 27.70 21.87 12.58
N VAL A 801 28.97 21.46 12.64
CA VAL A 801 29.82 21.24 11.45
C VAL A 801 29.22 20.13 10.58
N ALA A 802 28.92 18.97 11.17
CA ALA A 802 28.37 17.82 10.47
C ALA A 802 27.00 18.06 9.82
N ARG A 803 26.25 19.06 10.28
CA ARG A 803 24.95 19.48 9.73
C ARG A 803 25.03 20.72 8.83
N GLY A 804 26.24 21.23 8.57
CA GLY A 804 26.45 22.40 7.72
C GLY A 804 25.98 23.72 8.33
N MET A 805 25.74 23.77 9.64
CA MET A 805 25.29 24.99 10.33
C MET A 805 26.40 26.03 10.40
N LEU A 806 27.66 25.61 10.44
CA LEU A 806 28.82 26.53 10.46
C LEU A 806 29.37 26.83 9.06
N TRP A 807 28.70 26.36 8.00
CA TRP A 807 29.15 26.60 6.64
C TRP A 807 28.93 28.05 6.21
N GLN A 808 29.92 28.60 5.52
CA GLN A 808 29.89 29.90 4.87
C GLN A 808 30.15 29.71 3.37
N SER A 809 29.38 30.39 2.52
CA SER A 809 29.58 30.29 1.07
C SER A 809 30.91 30.95 0.70
N SER A 810 31.87 30.13 0.24
CA SER A 810 33.21 30.58 -0.13
C SER A 810 33.25 31.56 -1.31
N GLN A 811 32.14 31.71 -2.04
CA GLN A 811 32.06 32.58 -3.22
C GLN A 811 31.74 34.04 -2.90
N GLN A 812 31.35 34.37 -1.66
CA GLN A 812 31.07 35.75 -1.25
C GLN A 812 31.83 36.09 0.03
N GLU A 813 32.78 37.01 -0.10
CA GLU A 813 33.47 37.62 1.03
C GLU A 813 32.43 38.31 1.93
N GLY A 814 32.31 37.86 3.18
CA GLY A 814 31.28 38.31 4.13
C GLY A 814 29.97 37.51 4.14
N SER A 815 29.93 36.31 3.54
CA SER A 815 28.75 35.46 3.63
C SER A 815 28.47 35.01 5.08
N THR A 816 27.20 35.12 5.49
CA THR A 816 26.73 34.77 6.83
C THR A 816 26.66 33.25 6.99
N ALA A 817 27.07 32.73 8.15
CA ALA A 817 26.98 31.30 8.40
C ALA A 817 25.51 30.85 8.55
N ALA A 818 25.19 29.61 8.20
CA ALA A 818 23.82 29.10 8.33
C ALA A 818 23.28 29.18 9.78
N LEU A 819 24.14 29.05 10.79
CA LEU A 819 23.80 29.18 12.21
C LEU A 819 23.41 30.62 12.58
N GLU A 820 24.10 31.60 12.02
CA GLU A 820 23.80 33.02 12.24
C GLU A 820 22.47 33.39 11.59
N LEU A 821 22.22 32.92 10.36
CA LEU A 821 20.93 33.07 9.68
C LEU A 821 19.80 32.41 10.49
N TYR A 822 20.02 31.19 10.99
CA TYR A 822 19.06 30.50 11.85
C TYR A 822 18.75 31.29 13.12
N GLY A 823 19.76 31.88 13.77
CA GLY A 823 19.58 32.76 14.93
C GLY A 823 18.73 33.99 14.60
N GLY A 824 19.04 34.68 13.51
CA GLY A 824 18.29 35.86 13.04
C GLY A 824 16.82 35.53 12.76
N LEU A 825 16.56 34.43 12.04
CA LEU A 825 15.22 33.92 11.76
C LEU A 825 14.43 33.64 13.03
N ARG A 826 15.03 32.91 13.98
CA ARG A 826 14.41 32.57 15.25
C ARG A 826 14.01 33.82 16.01
N ASP A 827 14.95 34.75 16.17
CA ASP A 827 14.75 35.94 16.99
C ASP A 827 13.68 36.85 16.38
N ALA A 828 13.73 37.08 15.07
CA ALA A 828 12.71 37.84 14.34
C ALA A 828 11.31 37.19 14.43
N VAL A 829 11.20 35.86 14.31
CA VAL A 829 9.91 35.16 14.47
C VAL A 829 9.38 35.27 15.89
N ILE A 830 10.24 35.13 16.90
CA ILE A 830 9.87 35.28 18.32
C ILE A 830 9.42 36.72 18.62
N GLU A 831 10.00 37.71 17.97
CA GLU A 831 9.61 39.12 18.04
C GLU A 831 8.37 39.48 17.21
N GLY A 832 7.82 38.52 16.45
CA GLY A 832 6.62 38.72 15.63
C GLY A 832 6.87 39.32 14.24
N ARG A 833 8.13 39.45 13.81
CA ARG A 833 8.55 40.01 12.50
C ARG A 833 8.59 38.97 11.38
N ILE A 834 7.64 38.02 11.36
CA ILE A 834 7.66 36.88 10.44
C ILE A 834 7.53 37.27 8.95
N ALA A 835 6.96 38.44 8.65
CA ALA A 835 6.78 38.91 7.28
C ALA A 835 8.08 39.43 6.65
N ASP A 836 9.10 39.74 7.47
CA ASP A 836 10.32 40.42 7.03
C ASP A 836 11.47 39.44 6.77
N VAL A 837 11.27 38.13 7.02
CA VAL A 837 12.36 37.14 7.08
C VAL A 837 12.34 36.11 5.95
N THR A 838 11.57 36.35 4.89
CA THR A 838 11.51 35.44 3.73
C THR A 838 12.87 35.31 3.04
N GLU A 839 13.57 36.42 2.82
CA GLU A 839 14.89 36.42 2.17
C GLU A 839 15.95 35.72 3.04
N GLU A 840 15.94 35.96 4.35
CA GLU A 840 16.83 35.29 5.31
C GLU A 840 16.59 33.77 5.35
N PHE A 841 15.33 33.33 5.21
CA PHE A 841 14.98 31.91 5.20
C PHE A 841 15.41 31.23 3.90
N ASP A 842 15.21 31.90 2.76
CA ASP A 842 15.68 31.42 1.47
C ASP A 842 17.22 31.39 1.42
N GLU A 843 17.90 32.36 2.04
CA GLU A 843 19.36 32.35 2.21
C GLU A 843 19.80 31.17 3.08
N PHE A 844 19.21 30.99 4.27
CA PHE A 844 19.50 29.87 5.16
C PHE A 844 19.39 28.52 4.45
N CYS A 845 18.30 28.30 3.72
CA CYS A 845 18.09 27.07 2.97
C CYS A 845 19.13 26.88 1.86
N ARG A 846 19.54 27.97 1.20
CA ARG A 846 20.54 27.94 0.13
C ARG A 846 21.94 27.66 0.67
N THR A 847 22.35 28.33 1.75
CA THR A 847 23.65 28.11 2.40
C THR A 847 23.83 26.65 2.81
N ARG A 848 22.81 26.04 3.43
CA ARG A 848 22.85 24.60 3.74
C ARG A 848 22.80 23.72 2.50
N GLY A 849 22.04 24.09 1.47
CA GLY A 849 22.04 23.40 0.19
C GLY A 849 23.42 23.39 -0.48
N ASP A 850 24.13 24.52 -0.50
CA ASP A 850 25.47 24.63 -1.05
C ASP A 850 26.50 23.82 -0.26
N TRP A 851 26.38 23.80 1.08
CA TRP A 851 27.16 22.90 1.93
C TRP A 851 26.97 21.43 1.52
N MET A 852 25.72 20.97 1.34
CA MET A 852 25.46 19.59 0.92
C MET A 852 26.11 19.27 -0.43
N VAL A 853 26.03 20.19 -1.40
CA VAL A 853 26.64 20.01 -2.73
C VAL A 853 28.16 19.95 -2.63
N HIS A 854 28.76 20.76 -1.76
CA HIS A 854 30.19 20.70 -1.50
C HIS A 854 30.61 19.36 -0.87
N GLN A 855 29.91 18.90 0.16
CA GLN A 855 30.17 17.60 0.79
C GLN A 855 30.00 16.43 -0.20
N MET A 856 28.98 16.50 -1.06
CA MET A 856 28.78 15.50 -2.12
C MET A 856 29.96 15.46 -3.10
N ARG A 857 30.50 16.63 -3.49
CA ARG A 857 31.68 16.71 -4.35
C ARG A 857 32.90 16.08 -3.68
N GLU A 858 33.21 16.49 -2.44
CA GLU A 858 34.35 15.92 -1.69
C GLU A 858 34.25 14.40 -1.61
N TRP A 859 33.05 13.88 -1.37
CA TRP A 859 32.82 12.44 -1.30
C TRP A 859 33.03 11.72 -2.64
N LEU A 860 32.53 12.28 -3.74
CA LEU A 860 32.73 11.69 -5.08
C LEU A 860 34.20 11.74 -5.53
N GLU A 861 34.94 12.77 -5.10
CA GLU A 861 36.37 12.95 -5.40
C GLU A 861 37.29 12.05 -4.57
N GLN A 862 36.79 11.40 -3.50
CA GLN A 862 37.58 10.45 -2.73
C GLN A 862 38.10 9.32 -3.63
N PRO A 863 39.40 8.96 -3.54
CA PRO A 863 39.95 7.87 -4.33
C PRO A 863 39.34 6.53 -3.90
N LEU A 864 39.14 5.64 -4.87
CA LEU A 864 38.71 4.27 -4.58
C LEU A 864 39.90 3.46 -4.04
N PRO A 865 39.68 2.56 -3.08
CA PRO A 865 40.67 1.53 -2.75
C PRO A 865 41.03 0.71 -3.99
N ASP A 866 42.29 0.29 -4.13
CA ASP A 866 42.76 -0.31 -5.38
C ASP A 866 42.01 -1.61 -5.75
N ARG A 867 41.64 -2.40 -4.73
CA ARG A 867 40.80 -3.59 -4.91
C ARG A 867 39.42 -3.25 -5.47
N ALA A 868 38.85 -2.09 -5.10
CA ALA A 868 37.59 -1.61 -5.68
C ALA A 868 37.79 -1.09 -7.10
N ALA A 869 38.88 -0.37 -7.36
CA ALA A 869 39.23 0.07 -8.72
C ALA A 869 39.41 -1.13 -9.68
N TRP A 870 40.01 -2.23 -9.20
CA TRP A 870 40.12 -3.48 -9.95
C TRP A 870 38.76 -4.04 -10.38
N TRP A 871 37.78 -4.08 -9.47
CA TRP A 871 36.40 -4.53 -9.77
C TRP A 871 35.69 -3.66 -10.80
N LEU A 872 36.04 -2.38 -10.88
CA LEU A 872 35.49 -1.43 -11.84
C LEU A 872 36.25 -1.38 -13.17
N GLY A 873 37.27 -2.23 -13.37
CA GLY A 873 38.01 -2.31 -14.62
C GLY A 873 39.42 -1.75 -14.59
N GLY A 874 39.88 -1.18 -13.47
CA GLY A 874 41.25 -0.68 -13.28
C GLY A 874 42.31 -1.79 -13.44
N THR A 875 43.48 -1.44 -13.97
CA THR A 875 44.59 -2.39 -14.14
C THR A 875 45.15 -2.79 -12.77
N ALA A 876 45.48 -4.07 -12.58
CA ALA A 876 46.01 -4.57 -11.31
C ALA A 876 47.36 -3.96 -10.94
N GLU A 877 48.08 -3.31 -11.87
CA GLU A 877 49.35 -2.62 -11.60
C GLU A 877 49.18 -1.32 -10.77
N SER A 878 47.95 -0.83 -10.63
CA SER A 878 47.63 0.27 -9.70
C SER A 878 47.14 -0.20 -8.33
N ALA A 879 47.18 -1.51 -8.03
CA ALA A 879 46.77 -2.15 -6.78
C ALA A 879 47.93 -2.91 -6.13
#